data_AF-A0A2N6BAN9-F1
#
_entry.id   AF-A0A2N6BAN9-F1
#
_cell.length_a   1.000
_cell.length_b   1.000
_cell.length_c   1.000
_cell.angle_alpha   90.00
_cell.angle_beta   90.00
_cell.angle_gamma   90.00
#
_symmetry.space_group_name_H-M   'P 1'
#
loop_
_entity.id
_entity.type
_entity.pdbx_description
1 polymer ?
#
loop_
_entity_poly.entity_id
_entity_poly.type
_entity_poly.pdbx_seq_one_letter_code
_entity_poly.pdbx_strand_id
1 'polypeptide(L)'
;MKLKTLATALLSLTFAATLYAADVVPLVIEQPGTQPQEVSNLESPDKCDNCHGGYNTAVEPAHNWRGSMMANAGRDPIFWATLAIAEQDFDGAGDLCIRCHSTAGWLAGRSTPTDGSGLAAGDSDGVECDFCHKMTNPDNTEHLGEMFDPFIANDPITGEGYYGSGISSIWGGAEKLGPYATTNARHQFMQSKFHRSVDFCGTCHDVSNPAVGNLAHNFGAQITGGGVIADGALDGTVDTKAAFNNPPYAYGVVERTFSEYKSGLVPQTLVDDYPTLPADLQGGALEAIYNASTQFGTKSANYADGDPRYYSCQSCHLRPVTGQGCNKNPEIRDDLPLHDMTGGNYWMPTAIQWLDTQSKLRLGGGLSQVQINALDDGALRAMEQLELAATLTVNGDTLKVVNHTGHKLISGYPEGRRMWLNIVWYDANGAILREDGAYGPMDVTVNGQQMTVETVIDLHPAPGEGKIYEAHYGLTQEWAAQLLSLGYDPATPLSYDRVTGATDYTLGELGAAPAGSAHETFHFVLNNTVVKDNRIPPYGMSYDEASIRNALPVPADQYGNPGPGGAYNYFDEVALNPPAGAASATIDLLYQPTSFEYQQFLLLANKRANTFLADEGVNMFDAWVATGMAAPHIMASASWGTPPVTCNAQAPTLFTTTPGNSEVTLEWTDEASGDPNVTGYKVYYDQAGKAQLIADVGLATSYVDTGLTNGQQYCYKVTSYYDAGCESPFSNINCATPNNQGQTSLAISKVETGKNVTTGKGKNQTTTFTLTSSFNLGDEVIIRAYAIDTSTGQPVAGTTMTIEISGPETLALTVGPSGTDGMVEAAWKTQSPNRKGNGGTTPGTYTATVIQASSAGYTWDGVNTQTTFTLQ
;
A
#
# COMPACT_ATOMS: atom_id res chain seq x y z
N MET A 1 34.54 -9.22 -60.41
CA MET A 1 34.73 -10.61 -60.91
C MET A 1 35.19 -11.46 -59.72
N LYS A 2 34.43 -12.32 -59.04
CA LYS A 2 33.10 -12.93 -59.20
C LYS A 2 32.48 -13.15 -57.79
N LEU A 3 31.16 -12.93 -57.73
CA LEU A 3 30.11 -13.37 -56.79
C LEU A 3 30.44 -14.49 -55.76
N LYS A 4 29.87 -14.34 -54.55
CA LYS A 4 29.03 -15.35 -53.86
C LYS A 4 28.24 -14.74 -52.68
N THR A 5 26.91 -14.60 -52.89
CA THR A 5 25.72 -14.83 -52.00
C THR A 5 25.80 -14.41 -50.53
N LEU A 6 24.98 -13.52 -49.92
CA LEU A 6 23.54 -13.14 -50.01
C LEU A 6 22.54 -14.25 -49.62
N ALA A 7 22.10 -14.17 -48.35
CA ALA A 7 20.82 -14.57 -47.77
C ALA A 7 20.67 -13.64 -46.55
N THR A 8 19.71 -12.73 -46.34
CA THR A 8 18.29 -12.61 -46.71
C THR A 8 17.48 -13.86 -46.41
N ALA A 9 17.19 -14.06 -45.12
CA ALA A 9 15.96 -14.70 -44.70
C ALA A 9 14.85 -13.65 -44.70
N LEU A 10 14.23 -13.44 -45.87
CA LEU A 10 12.81 -13.10 -45.92
C LEU A 10 12.06 -14.37 -45.50
N LEU A 11 11.27 -14.32 -44.42
CA LEU A 11 10.24 -15.32 -44.17
C LEU A 11 8.87 -14.66 -44.42
N SER A 12 8.39 -14.77 -45.65
CA SER A 12 6.97 -14.65 -45.96
C SER A 12 6.51 -16.01 -46.48
N LEU A 13 5.86 -16.78 -45.62
CA LEU A 13 5.06 -17.94 -46.00
C LEU A 13 4.01 -18.21 -44.92
N THR A 14 2.77 -17.90 -45.30
CA THR A 14 1.51 -18.32 -44.72
C THR A 14 1.52 -19.79 -44.32
N PHE A 15 1.69 -20.04 -43.03
CA PHE A 15 1.14 -21.17 -42.30
C PHE A 15 0.24 -20.56 -41.22
N ALA A 16 -0.78 -21.28 -40.74
CA ALA A 16 -1.35 -20.98 -39.43
C ALA A 16 -0.23 -21.23 -38.40
N ALA A 17 0.67 -20.25 -38.27
CA ALA A 17 1.81 -20.29 -37.40
C ALA A 17 1.29 -19.94 -36.01
N THR A 18 1.29 -20.92 -35.13
CA THR A 18 1.42 -20.62 -33.70
C THR A 18 2.66 -19.74 -33.57
N LEU A 19 2.47 -18.45 -33.30
CA LEU A 19 3.56 -17.55 -32.95
C LEU A 19 4.01 -17.95 -31.54
N TYR A 20 5.25 -18.42 -31.43
CA TYR A 20 5.91 -18.66 -30.15
C TYR A 20 6.51 -17.33 -29.69
N ALA A 21 6.39 -17.00 -28.40
CA ALA A 21 7.03 -15.81 -27.84
C ALA A 21 8.55 -15.89 -27.94
N ALA A 22 9.22 -14.74 -27.90
CA ALA A 22 10.66 -14.69 -27.98
C ALA A 22 11.32 -15.46 -26.82
N ASP A 23 12.14 -16.45 -27.17
CA ASP A 23 13.03 -17.19 -26.25
C ASP A 23 14.30 -16.40 -25.91
N VAL A 24 14.55 -15.29 -26.61
CA VAL A 24 15.68 -14.38 -26.40
C VAL A 24 15.14 -12.95 -26.46
N VAL A 25 15.42 -12.17 -25.43
CA VAL A 25 15.00 -10.76 -25.37
C VAL A 25 15.68 -9.99 -26.50
N PRO A 26 14.93 -9.23 -27.33
CA PRO A 26 15.53 -8.37 -28.33
C PRO A 26 16.40 -7.28 -27.68
N LEU A 27 17.56 -6.99 -28.25
CA LEU A 27 18.49 -5.98 -27.70
C LEU A 27 17.87 -4.58 -27.55
N VAL A 28 16.85 -4.27 -28.34
CA VAL A 28 16.10 -3.00 -28.26
C VAL A 28 15.12 -2.95 -27.08
N ILE A 29 14.80 -4.10 -26.49
CA ILE A 29 13.96 -4.23 -25.28
C ILE A 29 14.82 -4.31 -24.02
N GLU A 30 16.05 -4.81 -24.11
CA GLU A 30 16.97 -4.86 -22.98
C GLU A 30 17.18 -3.48 -22.35
N GLN A 31 17.32 -3.46 -21.02
CA GLN A 31 17.42 -2.25 -20.20
C GLN A 31 18.59 -2.38 -19.22
N PRO A 32 19.25 -1.26 -18.83
CA PRO A 32 20.34 -1.28 -17.87
C PRO A 32 19.89 -1.73 -16.46
N GLY A 33 20.86 -1.83 -15.53
CA GLY A 33 20.65 -2.27 -14.15
C GLY A 33 21.11 -3.70 -13.91
N THR A 34 20.77 -4.25 -12.75
CA THR A 34 21.02 -5.66 -12.42
C THR A 34 20.27 -6.55 -13.41
N GLN A 35 21.00 -7.46 -14.07
CA GLN A 35 20.46 -8.38 -15.05
C GLN A 35 20.06 -9.72 -14.43
N PRO A 36 19.26 -10.54 -15.14
CA PRO A 36 18.87 -11.84 -14.66
C PRO A 36 20.08 -12.73 -14.31
N GLN A 37 19.95 -13.46 -13.21
CA GLN A 37 20.93 -14.39 -12.63
C GLN A 37 22.19 -13.74 -12.02
N GLU A 38 22.30 -12.40 -12.03
CA GLU A 38 23.38 -11.69 -11.34
C GLU A 38 23.18 -11.66 -9.81
N VAL A 39 21.92 -11.59 -9.38
CA VAL A 39 21.53 -11.76 -7.97
C VAL A 39 20.56 -12.94 -7.85
N SER A 40 20.97 -13.99 -7.12
CA SER A 40 20.23 -15.27 -7.03
C SER A 40 19.80 -15.65 -5.61
N ASN A 41 20.01 -14.76 -4.64
CA ASN A 41 19.77 -15.02 -3.21
C ASN A 41 18.47 -14.39 -2.69
N LEU A 42 17.51 -14.09 -3.56
CA LEU A 42 16.18 -13.59 -3.15
C LEU A 42 15.39 -14.68 -2.42
N GLU A 43 14.76 -14.30 -1.32
CA GLU A 43 13.94 -15.17 -0.50
C GLU A 43 12.45 -14.90 -0.71
N SER A 44 11.66 -15.98 -0.79
CA SER A 44 10.20 -15.88 -0.86
C SER A 44 9.62 -15.15 0.37
N PRO A 45 8.55 -14.36 0.18
CA PRO A 45 7.83 -13.65 1.25
C PRO A 45 7.45 -14.53 2.44
N ASP A 46 7.14 -15.83 2.24
CA ASP A 46 6.84 -16.78 3.32
C ASP A 46 7.93 -16.85 4.41
N LYS A 47 9.20 -16.63 4.02
CA LYS A 47 10.30 -16.58 5.00
C LYS A 47 10.24 -15.33 5.86
N CYS A 48 9.79 -14.21 5.31
CA CYS A 48 9.62 -12.94 6.01
C CYS A 48 8.40 -13.02 6.95
N ASP A 49 7.31 -13.62 6.47
CA ASP A 49 6.02 -13.73 7.18
C ASP A 49 6.14 -14.41 8.54
N ASN A 50 7.11 -15.30 8.71
CA ASN A 50 7.37 -15.97 9.99
C ASN A 50 7.62 -14.99 11.16
N CYS A 51 8.01 -13.75 10.86
CA CYS A 51 8.13 -12.69 11.85
C CYS A 51 7.33 -11.45 11.48
N HIS A 52 7.28 -11.09 10.21
CA HIS A 52 6.66 -9.85 9.72
C HIS A 52 5.14 -9.98 9.48
N GLY A 53 4.53 -11.12 9.83
CA GLY A 53 3.08 -11.33 9.80
C GLY A 53 2.52 -12.18 10.94
N GLY A 54 1.20 -12.27 11.01
CA GLY A 54 0.44 -13.14 11.92
C GLY A 54 0.37 -12.67 13.38
N TYR A 55 0.51 -11.37 13.66
CA TYR A 55 0.42 -10.81 15.02
C TYR A 55 -0.46 -9.56 15.14
N ASN A 56 -0.54 -8.71 14.12
CA ASN A 56 -1.42 -7.54 14.12
C ASN A 56 -1.61 -7.01 12.69
N THR A 57 -2.70 -7.42 12.03
CA THR A 57 -3.01 -7.04 10.64
C THR A 57 -3.11 -5.53 10.44
N ALA A 58 -3.40 -4.76 11.49
CA ALA A 58 -3.49 -3.29 11.45
C ALA A 58 -2.12 -2.59 11.38
N VAL A 59 -0.99 -3.26 11.60
CA VAL A 59 0.34 -2.61 11.50
C VAL A 59 1.43 -3.50 10.90
N GLU A 60 1.20 -4.81 10.81
CA GLU A 60 2.23 -5.74 10.37
C GLU A 60 2.51 -5.62 8.87
N PRO A 61 3.79 -5.71 8.45
CA PRO A 61 4.14 -5.55 7.05
C PRO A 61 3.46 -6.57 6.10
N ALA A 62 3.41 -7.85 6.49
CA ALA A 62 2.99 -8.92 5.59
C ALA A 62 1.53 -8.81 5.14
N HIS A 63 0.61 -8.54 6.07
CA HIS A 63 -0.81 -8.39 5.74
C HIS A 63 -1.07 -7.19 4.83
N ASN A 64 -0.48 -6.05 5.15
CA ASN A 64 -0.65 -4.81 4.39
C ASN A 64 -0.05 -4.92 2.98
N TRP A 65 1.16 -5.47 2.84
CA TRP A 65 1.78 -5.73 1.54
C TRP A 65 0.93 -6.69 0.70
N ARG A 66 0.46 -7.80 1.29
CA ARG A 66 -0.34 -8.82 0.60
C ARG A 66 -1.67 -8.30 0.05
N GLY A 67 -2.22 -7.26 0.67
CA GLY A 67 -3.41 -6.56 0.20
C GLY A 67 -3.15 -5.55 -0.93
N SER A 68 -1.89 -5.18 -1.16
CA SER A 68 -1.52 -4.24 -2.21
C SER A 68 -1.49 -4.90 -3.60
N MET A 69 -1.56 -4.09 -4.65
CA MET A 69 -1.33 -4.59 -6.01
C MET A 69 0.13 -4.95 -6.28
N MET A 70 1.09 -4.53 -5.43
CA MET A 70 2.49 -4.96 -5.56
C MET A 70 2.62 -6.47 -5.32
N ALA A 71 2.00 -7.01 -4.28
CA ALA A 71 1.96 -8.45 -3.98
C ALA A 71 1.15 -9.28 -4.99
N ASN A 72 0.35 -8.61 -5.81
CA ASN A 72 -0.59 -9.22 -6.74
C ASN A 72 -0.30 -8.85 -8.20
N ALA A 73 0.84 -8.21 -8.48
CA ALA A 73 1.19 -7.73 -9.82
C ALA A 73 1.30 -8.88 -10.84
N GLY A 74 1.75 -10.07 -10.39
CA GLY A 74 1.78 -11.28 -11.19
C GLY A 74 0.44 -12.01 -11.29
N ARG A 75 -0.54 -11.68 -10.43
CA ARG A 75 -1.91 -12.23 -10.45
C ARG A 75 -2.89 -11.35 -11.24
N ASP A 76 -2.50 -10.12 -11.57
CA ASP A 76 -3.36 -9.11 -12.18
C ASP A 76 -3.81 -9.53 -13.60
N PRO A 77 -5.11 -9.77 -13.84
CA PRO A 77 -5.62 -10.16 -15.16
C PRO A 77 -5.57 -9.04 -16.21
N ILE A 78 -5.58 -7.75 -15.82
CA ILE A 78 -5.34 -6.66 -16.79
C ILE A 78 -3.91 -6.75 -17.30
N PHE A 79 -2.93 -7.02 -16.42
CA PHE A 79 -1.55 -7.22 -16.85
C PHE A 79 -1.45 -8.35 -17.89
N TRP A 80 -2.05 -9.51 -17.63
CA TRP A 80 -1.98 -10.64 -18.56
C TRP A 80 -2.71 -10.39 -19.88
N ALA A 81 -3.87 -9.73 -19.87
CA ALA A 81 -4.58 -9.35 -21.09
C ALA A 81 -3.81 -8.30 -21.91
N THR A 82 -3.15 -7.35 -21.24
CA THR A 82 -2.30 -6.34 -21.88
C THR A 82 -1.04 -6.99 -22.46
N LEU A 83 -0.40 -7.89 -21.71
CA LEU A 83 0.78 -8.64 -22.15
C LEU A 83 0.48 -9.46 -23.41
N ALA A 84 -0.72 -10.06 -23.50
CA ALA A 84 -1.15 -10.79 -24.69
C ALA A 84 -1.11 -9.92 -25.96
N ILE A 85 -1.49 -8.64 -25.84
CA ILE A 85 -1.48 -7.67 -26.92
C ILE A 85 -0.08 -7.09 -27.15
N ALA A 86 0.67 -6.80 -26.09
CA ALA A 86 2.05 -6.33 -26.18
C ALA A 86 2.95 -7.32 -26.92
N GLU A 87 2.89 -8.61 -26.58
CA GLU A 87 3.69 -9.67 -27.20
C GLU A 87 3.35 -9.90 -28.68
N GLN A 88 2.08 -9.79 -29.07
CA GLN A 88 1.71 -9.89 -30.49
C GLN A 88 2.08 -8.63 -31.29
N ASP A 89 2.13 -7.47 -30.63
CA ASP A 89 2.40 -6.18 -31.27
C ASP A 89 3.90 -5.99 -31.45
N PHE A 90 4.71 -6.42 -30.47
CA PHE A 90 6.15 -6.44 -30.57
C PHE A 90 6.70 -7.65 -29.80
N ASP A 91 7.14 -8.67 -30.55
CA ASP A 91 7.70 -9.91 -29.99
C ASP A 91 8.88 -9.60 -29.06
N GLY A 92 8.82 -10.09 -27.82
CA GLY A 92 9.81 -9.84 -26.78
C GLY A 92 9.52 -8.66 -25.85
N ALA A 93 8.50 -7.85 -26.10
CA ALA A 93 8.15 -6.70 -25.25
C ALA A 93 7.75 -7.10 -23.81
N GLY A 94 7.33 -8.34 -23.62
CA GLY A 94 6.91 -8.90 -22.35
C GLY A 94 8.00 -8.99 -21.30
N ASP A 95 9.28 -9.03 -21.71
CA ASP A 95 10.40 -8.92 -20.75
C ASP A 95 10.32 -7.59 -19.96
N LEU A 96 10.00 -6.49 -20.64
CA LEU A 96 9.80 -5.17 -20.02
C LEU A 96 8.67 -5.22 -18.98
N CYS A 97 7.58 -5.91 -19.29
CA CYS A 97 6.42 -5.99 -18.42
C CYS A 97 6.71 -6.87 -17.18
N ILE A 98 7.29 -8.06 -17.41
CA ILE A 98 7.60 -9.05 -16.36
C ILE A 98 8.63 -8.50 -15.38
N ARG A 99 9.59 -7.68 -15.84
CA ARG A 99 10.58 -7.00 -14.99
C ARG A 99 9.97 -6.25 -13.81
N CYS A 100 8.80 -5.62 -14.01
CA CYS A 100 8.09 -4.90 -12.94
C CYS A 100 7.00 -5.74 -12.26
N HIS A 101 6.33 -6.63 -13.01
CA HIS A 101 5.17 -7.38 -12.51
C HIS A 101 5.51 -8.70 -11.83
N SER A 102 6.74 -9.21 -11.98
CA SER A 102 7.23 -10.42 -11.34
C SER A 102 8.75 -10.35 -11.14
N THR A 103 9.16 -9.53 -10.18
CA THR A 103 10.56 -9.08 -10.06
C THR A 103 11.53 -10.23 -9.74
N ALA A 104 11.13 -11.14 -8.85
CA ALA A 104 11.94 -12.32 -8.51
C ALA A 104 11.97 -13.36 -9.64
N GLY A 105 10.87 -13.50 -10.39
CA GLY A 105 10.80 -14.31 -11.60
C GLY A 105 11.76 -13.79 -12.68
N TRP A 106 11.70 -12.49 -12.94
CA TRP A 106 12.58 -11.81 -13.89
C TRP A 106 14.05 -11.95 -13.51
N LEU A 107 14.42 -11.59 -12.27
CA LEU A 107 15.82 -11.70 -11.79
C LEU A 107 16.34 -13.13 -11.79
N ALA A 108 15.49 -14.13 -11.69
CA ALA A 108 15.92 -15.52 -11.78
C ALA A 108 16.04 -16.04 -13.24
N GLY A 109 15.81 -15.17 -14.23
CA GLY A 109 15.88 -15.50 -15.67
C GLY A 109 14.66 -16.25 -16.19
N ARG A 110 13.49 -16.09 -15.56
CA ARG A 110 12.22 -16.73 -15.95
C ARG A 110 11.29 -15.81 -16.75
N SER A 111 11.79 -14.67 -17.20
CA SER A 111 11.11 -13.80 -18.16
C SER A 111 11.22 -14.27 -19.60
N THR A 112 11.97 -15.34 -19.87
CA THR A 112 11.98 -16.03 -21.17
C THR A 112 11.38 -17.43 -21.03
N PRO A 113 10.43 -17.84 -21.90
CA PRO A 113 9.84 -17.07 -23.00
C PRO A 113 9.09 -15.81 -22.52
N THR A 114 9.13 -14.75 -23.33
CA THR A 114 8.67 -13.38 -22.99
C THR A 114 7.17 -13.22 -22.79
N ASP A 115 6.39 -14.25 -23.13
CA ASP A 115 4.98 -14.36 -22.76
C ASP A 115 4.73 -14.73 -21.29
N GLY A 116 5.78 -14.94 -20.50
CA GLY A 116 5.70 -15.29 -19.10
C GLY A 116 5.45 -16.78 -18.82
N SER A 117 5.43 -17.63 -19.85
CA SER A 117 5.28 -19.08 -19.67
C SER A 117 6.45 -19.75 -18.93
N GLY A 118 7.57 -19.05 -18.80
CA GLY A 118 8.72 -19.47 -17.99
C GLY A 118 8.57 -19.25 -16.48
N LEU A 119 7.60 -18.44 -16.04
CA LEU A 119 7.40 -18.12 -14.63
C LEU A 119 6.96 -19.34 -13.81
N ALA A 120 7.49 -19.46 -12.59
CA ALA A 120 7.16 -20.50 -11.63
C ALA A 120 5.97 -20.09 -10.75
N ALA A 121 5.34 -21.06 -10.09
CA ALA A 121 4.19 -20.78 -9.21
C ALA A 121 4.51 -19.76 -8.09
N GLY A 122 5.75 -19.72 -7.60
CA GLY A 122 6.18 -18.76 -6.58
C GLY A 122 6.35 -17.32 -7.09
N ASP A 123 6.38 -17.10 -8.41
CA ASP A 123 6.56 -15.79 -9.03
C ASP A 123 5.27 -14.96 -9.07
N SER A 124 4.18 -15.51 -8.52
CA SER A 124 2.88 -14.86 -8.42
C SER A 124 2.84 -13.67 -7.47
N ASP A 125 3.79 -13.63 -6.52
CA ASP A 125 3.82 -12.62 -5.46
C ASP A 125 4.34 -11.25 -5.94
N GLY A 126 4.57 -11.12 -7.25
CA GLY A 126 4.78 -9.86 -7.94
C GLY A 126 6.05 -9.15 -7.50
N VAL A 127 5.88 -8.02 -6.80
CA VAL A 127 6.98 -7.24 -6.22
C VAL A 127 7.16 -7.65 -4.76
N GLU A 128 8.16 -8.49 -4.52
CA GLU A 128 8.39 -9.17 -3.25
C GLU A 128 9.23 -8.35 -2.24
N CYS A 129 9.14 -8.74 -0.96
CA CYS A 129 9.88 -8.15 0.15
C CYS A 129 11.38 -8.01 -0.16
N ASP A 130 11.99 -9.09 -0.64
CA ASP A 130 13.44 -9.17 -0.83
C ASP A 130 13.94 -8.31 -1.99
N PHE A 131 13.11 -8.12 -3.02
CA PHE A 131 13.44 -7.22 -4.13
C PHE A 131 13.56 -5.78 -3.62
N CYS A 132 12.53 -5.29 -2.95
CA CYS A 132 12.52 -3.94 -2.38
C CYS A 132 13.63 -3.76 -1.33
N HIS A 133 13.74 -4.71 -0.39
CA HIS A 133 14.73 -4.68 0.68
C HIS A 133 16.14 -5.07 0.24
N LYS A 134 16.42 -5.21 -1.06
CA LYS A 134 17.78 -5.30 -1.59
C LYS A 134 18.05 -4.25 -2.66
N MET A 135 17.07 -3.42 -3.00
CA MET A 135 17.27 -2.36 -3.96
C MET A 135 18.19 -1.27 -3.40
N THR A 136 19.23 -0.95 -4.14
CA THR A 136 20.16 0.15 -3.88
C THR A 136 19.88 1.31 -4.81
N ASN A 137 20.39 2.49 -4.48
CA ASN A 137 20.26 3.64 -5.35
C ASN A 137 21.10 3.42 -6.63
N PRO A 138 20.52 3.47 -7.85
CA PRO A 138 21.27 3.32 -9.10
C PRO A 138 22.41 4.33 -9.29
N ASP A 139 22.36 5.48 -8.62
CA ASP A 139 23.44 6.48 -8.64
C ASP A 139 24.72 6.08 -7.87
N ASN A 140 24.70 4.91 -7.20
CA ASN A 140 25.83 4.37 -6.43
C ASN A 140 26.33 5.26 -5.27
N THR A 141 25.49 6.16 -4.74
CA THR A 141 25.88 7.11 -3.69
C THR A 141 25.96 6.52 -2.27
N GLU A 142 25.33 5.37 -2.02
CA GLU A 142 25.25 4.75 -0.69
C GLU A 142 25.76 3.29 -0.70
N HIS A 143 24.89 2.35 -1.08
CA HIS A 143 25.21 0.93 -1.23
C HIS A 143 25.34 0.61 -2.72
N LEU A 144 26.27 -0.26 -3.07
CA LEU A 144 26.53 -0.65 -4.46
C LEU A 144 25.78 -1.95 -4.78
N GLY A 145 24.78 -1.87 -5.64
CA GLY A 145 24.15 -3.05 -6.22
C GLY A 145 24.99 -3.65 -7.34
N GLU A 146 24.65 -4.87 -7.75
CA GLU A 146 25.28 -5.58 -8.87
C GLU A 146 24.77 -4.98 -10.19
N MET A 147 25.64 -4.29 -10.92
CA MET A 147 25.37 -3.78 -12.27
C MET A 147 26.65 -3.94 -13.08
N PHE A 148 26.65 -4.83 -14.07
CA PHE A 148 27.86 -5.15 -14.83
C PHE A 148 27.80 -4.52 -16.22
N ASP A 149 28.96 -4.06 -16.71
CA ASP A 149 29.10 -3.53 -18.07
C ASP A 149 28.57 -4.53 -19.12
N PRO A 150 27.73 -4.10 -20.08
CA PRO A 150 27.32 -2.72 -20.39
C PRO A 150 26.05 -2.21 -19.67
N PHE A 151 25.50 -2.93 -18.70
CA PHE A 151 24.21 -2.66 -18.04
C PHE A 151 24.31 -1.74 -16.79
N ILE A 152 24.99 -0.61 -16.93
CA ILE A 152 25.08 0.36 -15.84
C ILE A 152 23.86 1.31 -15.85
N ALA A 153 23.17 1.41 -14.72
CA ALA A 153 21.92 2.19 -14.57
C ALA A 153 22.13 3.63 -14.08
N ASN A 154 23.21 4.28 -14.51
CA ASN A 154 23.42 5.70 -14.26
C ASN A 154 24.15 6.37 -15.42
N ASP A 155 23.97 7.68 -15.50
CA ASP A 155 24.65 8.49 -16.51
C ASP A 155 26.17 8.51 -16.22
N PRO A 156 27.02 8.11 -17.18
CA PRO A 156 28.47 8.01 -16.96
C PRO A 156 29.17 9.38 -16.81
N ILE A 157 28.50 10.48 -17.10
CA ILE A 157 29.01 11.86 -17.05
C ILE A 157 28.51 12.56 -15.78
N THR A 158 27.20 12.52 -15.52
CA THR A 158 26.57 13.25 -14.41
C THR A 158 26.48 12.42 -13.13
N GLY A 159 26.50 11.08 -13.25
CA GLY A 159 26.24 10.14 -12.15
C GLY A 159 24.76 10.06 -11.76
N GLU A 160 23.85 10.68 -12.52
CA GLU A 160 22.40 10.57 -12.26
C GLU A 160 21.94 9.12 -12.41
N GLY A 161 21.30 8.59 -11.37
CA GLY A 161 20.65 7.28 -11.42
C GLY A 161 19.50 7.25 -12.43
N TYR A 162 19.37 6.15 -13.16
CA TYR A 162 18.23 5.94 -14.06
C TYR A 162 17.06 5.37 -13.26
N TYR A 163 16.07 6.23 -12.99
CA TYR A 163 14.84 5.87 -12.28
C TYR A 163 13.72 5.68 -13.28
N GLY A 164 13.33 4.43 -13.53
CA GLY A 164 12.19 4.08 -14.36
C GLY A 164 12.34 2.71 -15.02
N SER A 165 11.26 2.20 -15.61
CA SER A 165 11.21 1.00 -16.45
C SER A 165 11.80 -0.26 -15.80
N GLY A 166 11.74 -0.35 -14.46
CA GLY A 166 12.30 -1.47 -13.70
C GLY A 166 13.83 -1.55 -13.76
N ILE A 167 14.50 -0.43 -14.07
CA ILE A 167 15.97 -0.32 -14.08
C ILE A 167 16.47 -0.30 -12.63
N SER A 168 16.52 -1.48 -12.02
CA SER A 168 16.89 -1.66 -10.61
C SER A 168 18.37 -1.95 -10.43
N SER A 169 18.95 -1.44 -9.34
CA SER A 169 20.25 -1.85 -8.82
C SER A 169 20.03 -2.67 -7.56
N ILE A 170 20.52 -3.92 -7.52
CA ILE A 170 20.19 -4.89 -6.47
C ILE A 170 21.44 -5.33 -5.71
N TRP A 171 21.38 -5.27 -4.38
CA TRP A 171 22.40 -5.75 -3.47
C TRP A 171 22.56 -7.28 -3.53
N GLY A 172 23.77 -7.75 -3.87
CA GLY A 172 24.10 -9.17 -3.92
C GLY A 172 24.35 -9.84 -2.55
N GLY A 173 24.47 -9.06 -1.48
CA GLY A 173 24.74 -9.58 -0.12
C GLY A 173 23.51 -10.18 0.58
N ALA A 174 23.71 -10.67 1.80
CA ALA A 174 22.68 -11.35 2.59
C ALA A 174 21.83 -10.38 3.45
N GLU A 175 22.33 -9.17 3.64
CA GLU A 175 21.70 -8.11 4.42
C GLU A 175 20.41 -7.64 3.75
N LYS A 176 19.37 -7.43 4.55
CA LYS A 176 18.18 -6.69 4.13
C LYS A 176 18.40 -5.20 4.40
N LEU A 177 18.17 -4.37 3.39
CA LEU A 177 18.27 -2.92 3.44
C LEU A 177 16.97 -2.34 4.00
N GLY A 178 17.07 -1.32 4.85
CA GLY A 178 15.89 -0.65 5.39
C GLY A 178 16.23 0.68 6.06
N PRO A 179 15.24 1.48 6.44
CA PRO A 179 15.46 2.87 6.83
C PRO A 179 16.22 3.03 8.18
N TYR A 180 16.30 2.01 9.02
CA TYR A 180 16.76 2.13 10.40
C TYR A 180 18.22 1.72 10.62
N ALA A 181 18.97 2.53 11.37
CA ALA A 181 20.34 2.24 11.78
C ALA A 181 20.45 1.15 12.87
N THR A 182 19.43 1.03 13.71
CA THR A 182 19.42 0.11 14.85
C THR A 182 18.10 -0.63 14.92
N THR A 183 18.15 -1.96 14.97
CA THR A 183 16.98 -2.80 15.23
C THR A 183 17.38 -4.14 15.83
N ASN A 184 16.48 -4.78 16.59
CA ASN A 184 16.66 -6.13 17.10
C ASN A 184 16.25 -7.17 16.03
N ALA A 185 16.95 -7.18 14.89
CA ALA A 185 16.67 -8.10 13.80
C ALA A 185 17.18 -9.52 14.10
N ARG A 186 16.48 -10.52 13.56
CA ARG A 186 16.87 -11.95 13.59
C ARG A 186 17.58 -12.41 12.31
N HIS A 187 17.89 -11.47 11.43
CA HIS A 187 18.66 -11.64 10.20
C HIS A 187 19.63 -10.46 10.05
N GLN A 188 20.57 -10.56 9.11
CA GLN A 188 21.48 -9.47 8.78
C GLN A 188 20.71 -8.31 8.14
N PHE A 189 21.05 -7.07 8.49
CA PHE A 189 20.44 -5.88 7.91
C PHE A 189 21.47 -4.76 7.80
N MET A 190 21.20 -3.79 6.91
CA MET A 190 21.94 -2.52 6.83
C MET A 190 20.95 -1.37 6.70
N GLN A 191 21.31 -0.22 7.27
CA GLN A 191 20.56 1.00 7.02
C GLN A 191 20.73 1.41 5.56
N SER A 192 19.64 1.80 4.90
CA SER A 192 19.64 2.46 3.60
C SER A 192 18.80 3.73 3.65
N LYS A 193 19.42 4.86 3.35
CA LYS A 193 18.76 6.15 3.15
C LYS A 193 17.95 6.17 1.87
N PHE A 194 18.32 5.38 0.86
CA PHE A 194 17.54 5.24 -0.36
C PHE A 194 16.10 4.80 -0.07
N HIS A 195 15.86 3.95 0.94
CA HIS A 195 14.51 3.53 1.34
C HIS A 195 13.63 4.66 1.91
N ARG A 196 14.23 5.82 2.27
CA ARG A 196 13.52 7.06 2.62
C ARG A 196 13.53 8.10 1.50
N SER A 197 14.31 7.87 0.44
CA SER A 197 14.49 8.83 -0.66
C SER A 197 13.20 9.00 -1.44
N VAL A 198 12.96 10.23 -1.87
CA VAL A 198 11.88 10.56 -2.82
C VAL A 198 12.03 9.84 -4.16
N ASP A 199 13.21 9.30 -4.46
CA ASP A 199 13.52 8.64 -5.73
C ASP A 199 13.32 7.11 -5.70
N PHE A 200 13.07 6.50 -4.52
CA PHE A 200 13.00 5.04 -4.36
C PHE A 200 11.97 4.37 -5.27
N CYS A 201 10.75 4.92 -5.31
CA CYS A 201 9.66 4.38 -6.12
C CYS A 201 9.82 4.69 -7.61
N GLY A 202 10.71 5.64 -7.96
CA GLY A 202 10.98 6.03 -9.34
C GLY A 202 11.53 4.90 -10.19
N THR A 203 12.16 3.88 -9.60
CA THR A 203 12.65 2.68 -10.31
C THR A 203 11.58 2.01 -11.17
N CYS A 204 10.32 2.00 -10.72
CA CYS A 204 9.22 1.36 -11.44
C CYS A 204 8.14 2.34 -11.92
N HIS A 205 7.88 3.43 -11.19
CA HIS A 205 6.76 4.35 -11.43
C HIS A 205 7.06 5.47 -12.45
N ASP A 206 8.05 5.26 -13.31
CA ASP A 206 8.24 6.01 -14.56
C ASP A 206 8.46 4.96 -15.64
N VAL A 207 7.51 4.76 -16.55
CA VAL A 207 7.59 3.67 -17.53
C VAL A 207 7.86 4.25 -18.90
N SER A 208 8.91 3.76 -19.54
CA SER A 208 9.28 4.15 -20.89
C SER A 208 9.46 2.93 -21.77
N ASN A 209 8.90 3.01 -22.97
CA ASN A 209 9.00 1.97 -23.96
C ASN A 209 10.32 2.10 -24.74
N PRO A 210 11.29 1.17 -24.55
CA PRO A 210 12.59 1.26 -25.21
C PRO A 210 12.52 0.99 -26.71
N ALA A 211 11.57 0.17 -27.18
CA ALA A 211 11.36 -0.06 -28.61
C ALA A 211 10.91 1.22 -29.31
N VAL A 212 9.89 1.89 -28.78
CA VAL A 212 9.42 3.19 -29.29
C VAL A 212 10.51 4.24 -29.14
N GLY A 213 11.17 4.28 -27.98
CA GLY A 213 12.27 5.20 -27.70
C GLY A 213 13.46 5.08 -28.65
N ASN A 214 13.67 3.91 -29.25
CA ASN A 214 14.75 3.69 -30.19
C ASN A 214 14.32 3.79 -31.65
N LEU A 215 13.13 3.30 -32.01
CA LEU A 215 12.73 3.05 -33.40
C LEU A 215 11.73 4.07 -33.94
N ALA A 216 10.87 4.63 -33.09
CA ALA A 216 9.72 5.40 -33.53
C ALA A 216 10.07 6.83 -33.91
N HIS A 217 9.19 7.45 -34.71
CA HIS A 217 9.27 8.87 -34.99
C HIS A 217 9.27 9.67 -33.67
N ASN A 218 10.20 10.63 -33.58
CA ASN A 218 10.47 11.45 -32.40
C ASN A 218 10.77 10.66 -31.10
N PHE A 219 11.13 9.38 -31.21
CA PHE A 219 11.49 8.54 -30.06
C PHE A 219 10.40 8.47 -28.97
N GLY A 220 9.14 8.67 -29.35
CA GLY A 220 8.02 8.71 -28.41
C GLY A 220 8.04 9.88 -27.41
N ALA A 221 8.84 10.93 -27.65
CA ALA A 221 8.89 12.11 -26.80
C ALA A 221 7.77 13.11 -27.14
N GLN A 222 7.29 13.87 -26.15
CA GLN A 222 6.28 14.93 -26.35
C GLN A 222 6.85 16.12 -27.12
N ILE A 223 8.12 16.47 -26.90
CA ILE A 223 8.77 17.62 -27.54
C ILE A 223 9.78 17.14 -28.59
N THR A 224 9.67 17.68 -29.80
CA THR A 224 10.62 17.38 -30.89
C THR A 224 11.98 18.04 -30.68
N GLY A 225 13.06 17.26 -30.82
CA GLY A 225 14.44 17.77 -30.76
C GLY A 225 15.13 17.65 -29.38
N GLY A 226 14.56 16.87 -28.45
CA GLY A 226 15.03 16.68 -27.07
C GLY A 226 16.37 15.94 -26.88
N GLY A 227 17.14 15.69 -27.95
CA GLY A 227 18.49 15.15 -27.83
C GLY A 227 18.60 13.67 -27.46
N VAL A 228 17.53 12.86 -27.65
CA VAL A 228 17.59 11.41 -27.43
C VAL A 228 18.69 10.78 -28.29
N ILE A 229 19.60 10.06 -27.63
CA ILE A 229 20.68 9.31 -28.28
C ILE A 229 20.19 7.89 -28.53
N ALA A 230 19.95 7.54 -29.80
CA ALA A 230 19.46 6.24 -30.24
C ALA A 230 20.02 5.90 -31.62
N ASP A 231 20.14 4.61 -31.94
CA ASP A 231 20.68 4.15 -33.23
C ASP A 231 19.61 3.93 -34.32
N GLY A 232 18.33 3.92 -33.96
CA GLY A 232 17.23 3.69 -34.90
C GLY A 232 17.14 2.26 -35.46
N ALA A 233 17.90 1.31 -34.90
CA ALA A 233 18.02 -0.06 -35.41
C ALA A 233 17.46 -1.10 -34.43
N LEU A 234 16.96 -2.22 -34.97
CA LEU A 234 16.52 -3.37 -34.17
C LEU A 234 17.70 -4.15 -33.61
N ASP A 235 18.74 -4.35 -34.43
CA ASP A 235 19.96 -5.08 -34.11
C ASP A 235 21.10 -4.12 -33.76
N GLY A 236 22.26 -4.66 -33.36
CA GLY A 236 23.42 -3.87 -32.93
C GLY A 236 23.92 -4.31 -31.57
N THR A 237 24.31 -3.36 -30.74
CA THR A 237 24.76 -3.58 -29.35
C THR A 237 23.93 -2.71 -28.40
N VAL A 238 23.71 -3.19 -27.18
CA VAL A 238 22.82 -2.51 -26.21
C VAL A 238 23.28 -1.10 -25.86
N ASP A 239 24.59 -0.87 -25.81
CA ASP A 239 25.22 0.43 -25.55
C ASP A 239 24.94 1.50 -26.60
N THR A 240 24.33 1.14 -27.74
CA THR A 240 23.87 2.09 -28.77
C THR A 240 22.37 2.40 -28.71
N LYS A 241 21.62 1.71 -27.84
CA LYS A 241 20.17 1.84 -27.72
C LYS A 241 19.77 3.02 -26.84
N ALA A 242 18.57 3.54 -27.07
CA ALA A 242 17.99 4.65 -26.30
C ALA A 242 18.03 4.40 -24.79
N ALA A 243 17.70 3.17 -24.36
CA ALA A 243 17.67 2.76 -22.96
C ALA A 243 18.99 2.96 -22.18
N PHE A 244 20.13 2.88 -22.86
CA PHE A 244 21.46 2.92 -22.22
C PHE A 244 22.09 4.32 -22.26
N ASN A 245 21.59 5.20 -23.14
CA ASN A 245 22.19 6.50 -23.39
C ASN A 245 21.35 7.68 -22.92
N ASN A 246 20.18 7.43 -22.31
CA ASN A 246 19.26 8.48 -21.90
C ASN A 246 18.60 8.11 -20.57
N PRO A 247 18.28 9.10 -19.73
CA PRO A 247 17.44 8.85 -18.56
C PRO A 247 16.04 8.37 -19.01
N PRO A 248 15.38 7.49 -18.24
CA PRO A 248 14.13 6.86 -18.67
C PRO A 248 13.03 7.85 -19.08
N TYR A 249 12.91 8.99 -18.40
CA TYR A 249 11.88 9.99 -18.71
C TYR A 249 12.01 10.62 -20.11
N ALA A 250 13.18 10.54 -20.76
CA ALA A 250 13.48 11.28 -21.99
C ALA A 250 12.84 10.70 -23.27
N TYR A 251 12.42 9.43 -23.27
CA TYR A 251 11.94 8.73 -24.45
C TYR A 251 10.71 7.87 -24.17
N GLY A 252 10.02 7.44 -25.23
CA GLY A 252 9.02 6.36 -25.23
C GLY A 252 7.95 6.50 -24.15
N VAL A 253 7.20 7.60 -24.14
CA VAL A 253 6.25 7.90 -23.04
C VAL A 253 5.19 6.82 -22.90
N VAL A 254 5.10 6.23 -21.70
CA VAL A 254 4.07 5.26 -21.31
C VAL A 254 3.42 5.69 -20.00
N GLU A 255 4.18 5.74 -18.92
CA GLU A 255 3.72 6.25 -17.62
C GLU A 255 4.71 7.30 -17.13
N ARG A 256 4.20 8.39 -16.55
CA ARG A 256 5.00 9.51 -16.07
C ARG A 256 4.73 9.88 -14.62
N THR A 257 4.23 8.96 -13.79
CA THR A 257 3.89 9.23 -12.39
C THR A 257 5.05 9.87 -11.62
N PHE A 258 6.24 9.27 -11.72
CA PHE A 258 7.44 9.79 -11.07
C PHE A 258 7.92 11.10 -11.71
N SER A 259 7.86 11.21 -13.02
CA SER A 259 8.18 12.45 -13.75
C SER A 259 7.25 13.63 -13.39
N GLU A 260 5.95 13.39 -13.28
CA GLU A 260 4.94 14.34 -12.80
C GLU A 260 5.27 14.78 -11.36
N TYR A 261 5.60 13.81 -10.51
CA TYR A 261 5.97 14.04 -9.11
C TYR A 261 7.23 14.90 -8.99
N LYS A 262 8.32 14.52 -9.67
CA LYS A 262 9.59 15.27 -9.66
C LYS A 262 9.47 16.67 -10.24
N SER A 263 8.45 16.92 -11.07
CA SER A 263 8.18 18.25 -11.61
C SER A 263 7.49 19.19 -10.60
N GLY A 264 6.92 18.67 -9.52
CA GLY A 264 6.20 19.44 -8.50
C GLY A 264 7.06 19.90 -7.30
N LEU A 265 6.45 20.73 -6.44
CA LEU A 265 7.03 21.18 -5.17
C LEU A 265 6.74 20.22 -4.01
N VAL A 266 5.76 19.31 -4.15
CA VAL A 266 5.43 18.29 -3.14
C VAL A 266 6.68 17.49 -2.70
N PRO A 267 7.50 16.88 -3.60
CA PRO A 267 8.73 16.19 -3.19
C PRO A 267 9.73 17.02 -2.40
N GLN A 268 9.66 18.34 -2.55
CA GLN A 268 10.62 19.30 -2.02
C GLN A 268 10.14 19.91 -0.69
N THR A 269 8.88 19.64 -0.32
CA THR A 269 8.23 20.21 0.85
C THR A 269 8.43 19.30 2.06
N LEU A 270 8.89 19.87 3.18
CA LEU A 270 8.93 19.14 4.45
C LEU A 270 7.53 18.92 4.98
N VAL A 271 7.28 17.77 5.60
CA VAL A 271 5.97 17.48 6.19
C VAL A 271 5.64 18.49 7.30
N ASP A 272 6.63 18.94 8.07
CA ASP A 272 6.47 19.98 9.11
C ASP A 272 6.02 21.35 8.54
N ASP A 273 6.24 21.61 7.25
CA ASP A 273 5.84 22.86 6.59
C ASP A 273 4.37 22.86 6.14
N TYR A 274 3.61 21.78 6.40
CA TYR A 274 2.17 21.67 6.11
C TYR A 274 1.36 22.94 6.45
N PRO A 275 1.50 23.58 7.64
CA PRO A 275 0.70 24.76 7.99
C PRO A 275 1.00 25.99 7.11
N THR A 276 2.06 25.95 6.31
CA THR A 276 2.46 27.02 5.39
C THR A 276 1.93 26.83 3.97
N LEU A 277 1.35 25.67 3.66
CA LEU A 277 0.74 25.40 2.36
C LEU A 277 -0.47 26.30 2.11
N PRO A 278 -0.84 26.54 0.83
CA PRO A 278 -2.11 27.17 0.47
C PRO A 278 -3.29 26.55 1.23
N ALA A 279 -4.27 27.37 1.62
CA ALA A 279 -5.36 26.94 2.50
C ALA A 279 -6.20 25.80 1.91
N ASP A 280 -6.32 25.74 0.59
CA ASP A 280 -7.03 24.68 -0.14
C ASP A 280 -6.21 23.39 -0.32
N LEU A 281 -4.91 23.42 -0.01
CA LEU A 281 -4.04 22.24 0.12
C LEU A 281 -3.89 21.76 1.58
N GLN A 282 -4.46 22.49 2.55
CA GLN A 282 -4.54 22.07 3.95
C GLN A 282 -5.71 21.10 4.15
N GLY A 283 -5.60 19.93 3.52
CA GLY A 283 -6.57 18.84 3.60
C GLY A 283 -6.06 17.57 2.92
N GLY A 284 -6.96 16.61 2.71
CA GLY A 284 -6.71 15.41 1.91
C GLY A 284 -5.46 14.63 2.32
N ALA A 285 -4.75 14.10 1.32
CA ALA A 285 -3.57 13.26 1.53
C ALA A 285 -2.44 13.99 2.29
N LEU A 286 -2.22 15.28 2.02
CA LEU A 286 -1.16 16.07 2.66
C LEU A 286 -1.42 16.21 4.17
N GLU A 287 -2.66 16.52 4.54
CA GLU A 287 -3.06 16.58 5.96
C GLU A 287 -2.93 15.23 6.66
N ALA A 288 -3.36 14.15 6.01
CA ALA A 288 -3.29 12.82 6.60
C ALA A 288 -1.85 12.42 6.93
N ILE A 289 -0.89 12.75 6.05
CA ILE A 289 0.54 12.52 6.26
C ILE A 289 1.08 13.38 7.39
N TYR A 290 0.73 14.67 7.42
CA TYR A 290 1.09 15.58 8.49
C TYR A 290 0.62 15.04 9.84
N ASN A 291 -0.65 14.69 9.96
CA ASN A 291 -1.24 14.20 11.19
C ASN A 291 -0.61 12.88 11.66
N ALA A 292 -0.40 11.93 10.74
CA ALA A 292 0.25 10.66 11.06
C ALA A 292 1.71 10.85 11.53
N SER A 293 2.46 11.72 10.86
CA SER A 293 3.89 11.94 11.16
C SER A 293 4.11 12.75 12.43
N THR A 294 3.25 13.74 12.69
CA THR A 294 3.37 14.67 13.83
C THR A 294 2.54 14.28 15.04
N GLN A 295 1.77 13.19 14.97
CA GLN A 295 0.73 12.86 15.95
C GLN A 295 -0.15 14.09 16.21
N PHE A 296 -0.80 14.59 15.15
CA PHE A 296 -1.68 15.77 15.19
C PHE A 296 -0.98 17.04 15.73
N GLY A 297 0.25 17.29 15.27
CA GLY A 297 1.04 18.46 15.63
C GLY A 297 1.69 18.40 17.03
N THR A 298 1.65 17.27 17.72
CA THR A 298 2.25 17.13 19.06
C THR A 298 3.77 16.90 19.04
N LYS A 299 4.33 16.49 17.89
CA LYS A 299 5.77 16.32 17.65
C LYS A 299 6.15 16.74 16.22
N SER A 300 7.45 16.84 15.94
CA SER A 300 7.96 17.02 14.58
C SER A 300 7.68 15.80 13.71
N ALA A 301 7.48 16.02 12.41
CA ALA A 301 7.28 15.00 11.40
C ALA A 301 8.57 14.25 10.99
N ASN A 302 9.74 14.74 11.42
CA ASN A 302 11.03 14.10 11.13
C ASN A 302 11.04 12.62 11.53
N TYR A 303 11.91 11.85 10.89
CA TYR A 303 12.14 10.45 11.29
C TYR A 303 12.65 10.38 12.73
N ALA A 304 12.49 9.21 13.38
CA ALA A 304 12.86 9.06 14.79
C ALA A 304 14.34 9.35 15.09
N ASP A 305 15.22 9.25 14.09
CA ASP A 305 16.64 9.61 14.19
C ASP A 305 16.94 11.10 13.90
N GLY A 306 15.90 11.91 13.64
CA GLY A 306 15.98 13.35 13.39
C GLY A 306 16.15 13.74 11.93
N ASP A 307 16.27 12.76 11.00
CA ASP A 307 16.36 13.07 9.57
C ASP A 307 15.06 13.77 9.08
N PRO A 308 15.17 14.80 8.21
CA PRO A 308 14.00 15.48 7.68
C PRO A 308 13.08 14.54 6.88
N ARG A 309 11.76 14.68 7.09
CA ARG A 309 10.74 13.97 6.31
C ARG A 309 10.11 14.89 5.27
N TYR A 310 10.18 14.49 4.01
CA TYR A 310 9.50 15.15 2.89
C TYR A 310 8.19 14.43 2.56
N TYR A 311 7.32 15.09 1.80
CA TYR A 311 6.20 14.43 1.13
C TYR A 311 6.71 13.53 0.00
N SER A 312 7.20 12.35 0.39
CA SER A 312 7.65 11.27 -0.49
C SER A 312 6.54 10.30 -0.84
N CYS A 313 6.76 9.50 -1.89
CA CYS A 313 5.89 8.36 -2.20
C CYS A 313 5.66 7.48 -0.97
N GLN A 314 6.71 7.23 -0.18
CA GLN A 314 6.63 6.48 1.07
C GLN A 314 5.84 7.21 2.14
N SER A 315 5.98 8.52 2.28
CA SER A 315 5.18 9.28 3.24
C SER A 315 3.69 9.16 2.93
N CYS A 316 3.27 9.13 1.64
CA CYS A 316 1.87 8.96 1.24
C CYS A 316 1.37 7.50 1.28
N HIS A 317 2.13 6.57 0.71
CA HIS A 317 1.68 5.19 0.48
C HIS A 317 2.18 4.19 1.53
N LEU A 318 3.13 4.58 2.38
CA LEU A 318 3.63 3.83 3.53
C LEU A 318 3.63 4.73 4.78
N ARG A 319 2.52 5.48 4.99
CA ARG A 319 2.35 6.43 6.11
C ARG A 319 2.85 5.82 7.43
N PRO A 320 3.53 6.63 8.27
CA PRO A 320 4.07 6.13 9.53
C PRO A 320 2.95 5.72 10.49
N VAL A 321 3.14 4.60 11.17
CA VAL A 321 2.30 4.13 12.28
C VAL A 321 3.15 3.88 13.53
N THR A 322 2.49 3.92 14.69
CA THR A 322 3.05 3.31 15.90
C THR A 322 2.88 1.81 15.82
N GLY A 323 3.95 1.04 15.92
CA GLY A 323 3.88 -0.41 15.79
C GLY A 323 5.21 -1.13 15.96
N GLN A 324 5.12 -2.45 16.01
CA GLN A 324 6.27 -3.35 15.94
C GLN A 324 6.38 -3.87 14.52
N GLY A 325 7.61 -4.04 14.02
CA GLY A 325 7.82 -4.58 12.68
C GLY A 325 7.82 -6.11 12.60
N CYS A 326 7.88 -6.84 13.73
CA CYS A 326 8.04 -8.31 13.74
C CYS A 326 7.55 -8.95 15.06
N ASN A 327 7.15 -10.22 15.09
CA ASN A 327 6.61 -10.86 16.30
C ASN A 327 7.66 -11.47 17.27
N LYS A 328 8.97 -11.30 17.03
CA LYS A 328 10.07 -11.93 17.80
C LYS A 328 10.85 -10.95 18.68
N ASN A 329 10.14 -10.18 19.50
CA ASN A 329 10.66 -9.18 20.43
C ASN A 329 11.37 -7.98 19.75
N PRO A 330 10.71 -7.27 18.80
CA PRO A 330 11.26 -6.05 18.25
C PRO A 330 10.99 -4.85 19.16
N GLU A 331 11.56 -3.72 18.76
CA GLU A 331 11.22 -2.40 19.28
C GLU A 331 9.87 -1.92 18.74
N ILE A 332 9.10 -1.20 19.56
CA ILE A 332 7.94 -0.41 19.13
C ILE A 332 8.45 0.92 18.58
N ARG A 333 8.04 1.29 17.37
CA ARG A 333 8.42 2.55 16.71
C ARG A 333 7.18 3.36 16.43
N ASP A 334 7.29 4.68 16.55
CA ASP A 334 6.23 5.63 16.19
C ASP A 334 6.30 6.10 14.72
N ASP A 335 7.22 5.54 13.95
CA ASP A 335 7.46 5.89 12.55
C ASP A 335 7.57 4.66 11.63
N LEU A 336 6.98 3.52 12.04
CA LEU A 336 6.99 2.27 11.27
C LEU A 336 6.24 2.47 9.94
N PRO A 337 6.84 2.17 8.77
CA PRO A 337 6.15 2.25 7.49
C PRO A 337 5.07 1.16 7.35
N LEU A 338 3.82 1.55 7.05
CA LEU A 338 2.64 0.65 7.06
C LEU A 338 2.61 -0.42 5.95
N HIS A 339 3.52 -0.41 4.99
CA HIS A 339 3.53 -1.36 3.85
C HIS A 339 2.19 -1.46 3.09
N ASP A 340 1.36 -0.42 3.15
CA ASP A 340 0.04 -0.39 2.53
C ASP A 340 0.13 -0.38 1.01
N MET A 341 0.90 0.55 0.44
CA MET A 341 1.25 0.57 -1.00
C MET A 341 0.04 0.57 -1.94
N THR A 342 -1.15 0.93 -1.45
CA THR A 342 -2.37 1.03 -2.25
C THR A 342 -2.44 2.37 -2.98
N GLY A 343 -2.93 2.31 -4.22
CA GLY A 343 -3.33 3.45 -5.05
C GLY A 343 -4.86 3.44 -5.24
N GLY A 344 -5.35 3.66 -6.46
CA GLY A 344 -6.79 3.68 -6.74
C GLY A 344 -7.45 2.34 -7.09
N ASN A 345 -6.73 1.21 -7.11
CA ASN A 345 -7.26 -0.08 -7.56
C ASN A 345 -8.07 -0.81 -6.45
N TYR A 346 -9.26 -0.32 -6.15
CA TYR A 346 -10.18 -1.00 -5.21
C TYR A 346 -10.90 -2.22 -5.81
N TRP A 347 -11.10 -2.24 -7.13
CA TRP A 347 -11.89 -3.28 -7.79
C TRP A 347 -11.07 -4.53 -8.18
N MET A 348 -9.79 -4.37 -8.51
CA MET A 348 -8.95 -5.48 -8.98
C MET A 348 -8.88 -6.66 -8.00
N PRO A 349 -8.82 -6.46 -6.67
CA PRO A 349 -8.95 -7.54 -5.69
C PRO A 349 -10.14 -8.47 -5.95
N THR A 350 -11.32 -7.93 -6.26
CA THR A 350 -12.53 -8.72 -6.53
C THR A 350 -12.41 -9.52 -7.83
N ALA A 351 -11.83 -8.92 -8.88
CA ALA A 351 -11.59 -9.61 -10.15
C ALA A 351 -10.62 -10.80 -10.00
N ILE A 352 -9.54 -10.60 -9.25
CA ILE A 352 -8.56 -11.64 -8.92
C ILE A 352 -9.23 -12.80 -8.17
N GLN A 353 -9.99 -12.50 -7.12
CA GLN A 353 -10.71 -13.52 -6.35
C GLN A 353 -11.74 -14.27 -7.20
N TRP A 354 -12.48 -13.57 -8.05
CA TRP A 354 -13.44 -14.22 -8.94
C TRP A 354 -12.74 -15.19 -9.90
N LEU A 355 -11.68 -14.76 -10.58
CA LEU A 355 -10.89 -15.63 -11.47
C LEU A 355 -10.31 -16.82 -10.73
N ASP A 356 -9.92 -16.66 -9.46
CA ASP A 356 -9.44 -17.76 -8.63
C ASP A 356 -10.53 -18.83 -8.44
N THR A 357 -11.76 -18.41 -8.10
CA THR A 357 -12.90 -19.34 -7.97
C THR A 357 -13.24 -20.06 -9.27
N GLN A 358 -12.93 -19.46 -10.42
CA GLN A 358 -13.12 -20.07 -11.73
C GLN A 358 -11.91 -20.92 -12.17
N SER A 359 -10.84 -20.99 -11.38
CA SER A 359 -9.56 -21.60 -11.75
C SER A 359 -8.98 -21.01 -13.05
N LYS A 360 -9.17 -19.71 -13.25
CA LYS A 360 -8.78 -18.95 -14.44
C LYS A 360 -7.64 -17.95 -14.18
N LEU A 361 -7.15 -17.80 -12.94
CA LEU A 361 -5.95 -17.01 -12.69
C LEU A 361 -4.76 -17.60 -13.45
N ARG A 362 -4.10 -16.75 -14.25
CA ARG A 362 -2.92 -17.13 -15.03
C ARG A 362 -1.77 -17.57 -14.15
N LEU A 363 -1.55 -16.89 -13.04
CA LEU A 363 -0.51 -17.18 -12.07
C LEU A 363 -1.08 -17.00 -10.65
N GLY A 364 -0.61 -17.80 -9.70
CA GLY A 364 -0.92 -17.60 -8.27
C GLY A 364 -2.32 -17.99 -7.81
N GLY A 365 -3.00 -18.91 -8.49
CA GLY A 365 -4.31 -19.44 -8.06
C GLY A 365 -4.24 -20.33 -6.80
N GLY A 366 -5.40 -20.57 -6.19
CA GLY A 366 -5.57 -21.23 -4.89
C GLY A 366 -5.37 -20.27 -3.73
N LEU A 367 -5.99 -19.09 -3.77
CA LEU A 367 -5.83 -18.07 -2.74
C LEU A 367 -6.26 -18.60 -1.37
N SER A 368 -5.38 -18.43 -0.39
CA SER A 368 -5.69 -18.72 1.01
C SER A 368 -6.65 -17.68 1.59
N GLN A 369 -7.36 -18.03 2.66
CA GLN A 369 -8.23 -17.07 3.36
C GLN A 369 -7.45 -15.83 3.85
N VAL A 370 -6.17 -15.99 4.20
CA VAL A 370 -5.29 -14.87 4.60
C VAL A 370 -5.04 -13.92 3.43
N GLN A 371 -4.84 -14.44 2.22
CA GLN A 371 -4.69 -13.62 1.00
C GLN A 371 -6.00 -12.92 0.65
N ILE A 372 -7.13 -13.63 0.73
CA ILE A 372 -8.46 -13.07 0.47
C ILE A 372 -8.75 -11.90 1.41
N ASN A 373 -8.58 -12.10 2.73
CA ASN A 373 -8.80 -11.03 3.71
C ASN A 373 -7.89 -9.82 3.47
N ALA A 374 -6.61 -10.07 3.13
CA ALA A 374 -5.67 -8.98 2.84
C ALA A 374 -6.07 -8.19 1.58
N LEU A 375 -6.52 -8.88 0.53
CA LEU A 375 -7.04 -8.28 -0.70
C LEU A 375 -8.28 -7.41 -0.44
N ASP A 376 -9.22 -7.89 0.36
CA ASP A 376 -10.43 -7.15 0.76
C ASP A 376 -10.06 -5.88 1.55
N ASP A 377 -9.15 -5.99 2.52
CA ASP A 377 -8.66 -4.84 3.27
C ASP A 377 -7.90 -3.85 2.39
N GLY A 378 -7.13 -4.34 1.41
CA GLY A 378 -6.42 -3.53 0.43
C GLY A 378 -7.36 -2.75 -0.49
N ALA A 379 -8.49 -3.34 -0.86
CA ALA A 379 -9.53 -2.65 -1.63
C ALA A 379 -10.09 -1.43 -0.88
N LEU A 380 -10.33 -1.57 0.42
CA LEU A 380 -10.85 -0.49 1.25
C LEU A 380 -9.83 0.64 1.42
N ARG A 381 -8.57 0.30 1.70
CA ARG A 381 -7.48 1.30 1.76
C ARG A 381 -7.31 2.03 0.43
N ALA A 382 -7.53 1.35 -0.71
CA ALA A 382 -7.49 1.97 -2.04
C ALA A 382 -8.66 2.95 -2.28
N MET A 383 -9.87 2.65 -1.79
CA MET A 383 -11.02 3.58 -1.86
C MET A 383 -10.71 4.87 -1.11
N GLU A 384 -10.22 4.77 0.12
CA GLU A 384 -9.91 5.96 0.90
C GLU A 384 -8.72 6.77 0.35
N GLN A 385 -7.74 6.13 -0.29
CA GLN A 385 -6.70 6.87 -0.99
C GLN A 385 -7.29 7.78 -2.07
N LEU A 386 -8.38 7.35 -2.71
CA LEU A 386 -9.13 8.19 -3.66
C LEU A 386 -9.86 9.32 -2.94
N GLU A 387 -10.46 9.04 -1.77
CA GLU A 387 -11.13 10.07 -0.94
C GLU A 387 -10.18 11.16 -0.44
N LEU A 388 -8.92 10.81 -0.19
CA LEU A 388 -7.87 11.75 0.21
C LEU A 388 -7.24 12.50 -0.97
N ALA A 389 -7.44 12.04 -2.20
CA ALA A 389 -6.72 12.55 -3.37
C ALA A 389 -7.22 13.91 -3.86
N ALA A 390 -8.47 14.26 -3.57
CA ALA A 390 -9.12 15.44 -4.13
C ALA A 390 -10.09 16.11 -3.16
N THR A 391 -10.31 17.41 -3.31
CA THR A 391 -11.44 18.11 -2.68
C THR A 391 -12.20 18.96 -3.69
N LEU A 392 -13.49 19.15 -3.42
CA LEU A 392 -14.40 19.96 -4.22
C LEU A 392 -14.85 21.19 -3.42
N THR A 393 -14.82 22.37 -4.04
CA THR A 393 -15.44 23.57 -3.47
C THR A 393 -16.25 24.30 -4.53
N VAL A 394 -17.41 24.83 -4.14
CA VAL A 394 -18.32 25.56 -5.03
C VAL A 394 -18.41 27.02 -4.60
N ASN A 395 -18.21 27.94 -5.54
CA ASN A 395 -18.39 29.37 -5.33
C ASN A 395 -19.19 29.97 -6.51
N GLY A 396 -20.45 30.31 -6.25
CA GLY A 396 -21.39 30.65 -7.32
C GLY A 396 -21.56 29.46 -8.27
N ASP A 397 -21.40 29.70 -9.57
CA ASP A 397 -21.49 28.67 -10.61
C ASP A 397 -20.10 28.16 -11.03
N THR A 398 -19.11 28.24 -10.13
CA THR A 398 -17.77 27.69 -10.36
C THR A 398 -17.50 26.58 -9.35
N LEU A 399 -17.17 25.39 -9.86
CA LEU A 399 -16.63 24.28 -9.08
C LEU A 399 -15.10 24.30 -9.21
N LYS A 400 -14.41 24.23 -8.07
CA LYS A 400 -12.96 24.03 -8.02
C LYS A 400 -12.65 22.61 -7.56
N VAL A 401 -11.87 21.89 -8.37
CA VAL A 401 -11.35 20.54 -8.07
C VAL A 401 -9.87 20.68 -7.70
N VAL A 402 -9.50 20.39 -6.46
CA VAL A 402 -8.11 20.54 -5.96
C VAL A 402 -7.41 19.19 -5.93
N ASN A 403 -6.20 19.11 -6.47
CA ASN A 403 -5.33 17.93 -6.39
C ASN A 403 -4.50 17.95 -5.10
N HIS A 404 -4.68 16.95 -4.23
CA HIS A 404 -3.90 16.75 -3.01
C HIS A 404 -2.75 15.76 -3.17
N THR A 405 -2.56 15.21 -4.37
CA THR A 405 -1.52 14.23 -4.67
C THR A 405 -0.21 14.88 -5.12
N GLY A 406 0.88 14.12 -5.03
CA GLY A 406 2.20 14.58 -5.46
C GLY A 406 2.42 14.54 -6.97
N HIS A 407 1.53 13.88 -7.74
CA HIS A 407 1.60 13.68 -9.19
C HIS A 407 0.33 14.23 -9.86
N LYS A 408 0.09 13.97 -11.14
CA LYS A 408 -1.20 14.37 -11.73
C LYS A 408 -2.34 13.60 -11.08
N LEU A 409 -3.52 14.20 -11.03
CA LEU A 409 -4.74 13.58 -10.55
C LEU A 409 -5.64 13.23 -11.75
N ILE A 410 -5.84 11.97 -12.06
CA ILE A 410 -5.18 10.75 -11.54
C ILE A 410 -3.81 10.49 -12.23
N SER A 411 -3.00 9.57 -11.72
CA SER A 411 -1.73 9.15 -12.36
C SER A 411 -1.66 7.63 -12.58
N GLY A 412 -0.52 7.12 -13.02
CA GLY A 412 -0.30 5.71 -13.35
C GLY A 412 -0.60 5.35 -14.81
N TYR A 413 -0.77 4.04 -15.04
CA TYR A 413 -1.20 3.44 -16.31
C TYR A 413 -2.32 4.26 -16.99
N PRO A 414 -2.06 4.85 -18.18
CA PRO A 414 -2.96 5.82 -18.77
C PRO A 414 -4.20 5.18 -19.38
N GLU A 415 -4.12 3.94 -19.86
CA GLU A 415 -5.25 3.31 -20.55
C GLU A 415 -6.36 2.86 -19.58
N GLY A 416 -7.59 3.22 -19.88
CA GLY A 416 -8.79 2.76 -19.17
C GLY A 416 -9.05 3.40 -17.80
N ARG A 417 -8.08 4.05 -17.15
CA ARG A 417 -8.35 4.80 -15.91
C ARG A 417 -8.98 6.15 -16.24
N ARG A 418 -10.03 6.53 -15.52
CA ARG A 418 -10.61 7.88 -15.66
C ARG A 418 -11.22 8.39 -14.38
N MET A 419 -11.25 9.71 -14.28
CA MET A 419 -11.96 10.48 -13.26
C MET A 419 -12.94 11.42 -13.95
N TRP A 420 -14.13 11.65 -13.43
CA TRP A 420 -15.07 12.62 -14.02
C TRP A 420 -16.03 13.23 -13.01
N LEU A 421 -16.66 14.33 -13.40
CA LEU A 421 -17.74 14.95 -12.63
C LEU A 421 -19.09 14.37 -13.04
N ASN A 422 -19.82 13.83 -12.06
CA ASN A 422 -21.24 13.55 -12.15
C ASN A 422 -22.02 14.67 -11.43
N ILE A 423 -22.99 15.27 -12.10
CA ILE A 423 -23.77 16.39 -11.55
C ILE A 423 -25.25 16.12 -11.71
N VAL A 424 -25.96 15.95 -10.60
CA VAL A 424 -27.41 15.76 -10.59
C VAL A 424 -28.09 17.05 -10.14
N TRP A 425 -28.87 17.66 -11.03
CA TRP A 425 -29.60 18.90 -10.79
C TRP A 425 -31.02 18.62 -10.31
N TYR A 426 -31.47 19.34 -9.29
CA TYR A 426 -32.78 19.19 -8.68
C TYR A 426 -33.59 20.49 -8.73
N ASP A 427 -34.90 20.38 -8.89
CA ASP A 427 -35.84 21.49 -8.70
C ASP A 427 -36.06 21.80 -7.21
N ALA A 428 -36.85 22.84 -6.91
CA ALA A 428 -37.15 23.23 -5.53
C ALA A 428 -37.95 22.19 -4.71
N ASN A 429 -38.48 21.15 -5.34
CA ASN A 429 -39.22 20.06 -4.71
C ASN A 429 -38.39 18.76 -4.58
N GLY A 430 -37.15 18.74 -5.08
CA GLY A 430 -36.28 17.56 -5.09
C GLY A 430 -36.48 16.63 -6.28
N ALA A 431 -37.17 17.06 -7.34
CA ALA A 431 -37.24 16.29 -8.58
C ALA A 431 -35.97 16.50 -9.41
N ILE A 432 -35.38 15.42 -9.93
CA ILE A 432 -34.24 15.47 -10.85
C ILE A 432 -34.67 16.18 -12.16
N LEU A 433 -33.91 17.21 -12.53
CA LEU A 433 -34.08 17.96 -13.78
C LEU A 433 -33.14 17.47 -14.88
N ARG A 434 -31.89 17.16 -14.52
CA ARG A 434 -30.82 16.73 -15.43
C ARG A 434 -29.72 16.03 -14.65
N GLU A 435 -29.10 15.04 -15.26
CA GLU A 435 -27.86 14.42 -14.78
C GLU A 435 -26.80 14.58 -15.87
N ASP A 436 -25.68 15.18 -15.50
CA ASP A 436 -24.50 15.39 -16.33
C ASP A 436 -23.42 14.38 -15.93
N GLY A 437 -22.67 13.82 -16.90
CA GLY A 437 -21.65 12.81 -16.60
C GLY A 437 -22.22 11.51 -16.02
N ALA A 438 -23.41 11.10 -16.47
CA ALA A 438 -24.10 9.90 -16.00
C ALA A 438 -23.29 8.62 -16.21
N TYR A 439 -23.28 7.76 -15.20
CA TYR A 439 -22.81 6.38 -15.28
C TYR A 439 -24.01 5.45 -15.25
N GLY A 440 -24.16 4.59 -16.26
CA GLY A 440 -25.34 3.74 -16.34
C GLY A 440 -25.32 2.75 -17.51
N PRO A 441 -26.47 2.09 -17.75
CA PRO A 441 -26.58 1.02 -18.72
C PRO A 441 -26.51 1.55 -20.16
N MET A 442 -25.71 0.87 -20.98
CA MET A 442 -25.61 1.08 -22.43
C MET A 442 -25.74 -0.28 -23.14
N ASP A 443 -26.64 -0.35 -24.11
CA ASP A 443 -26.78 -1.53 -24.97
C ASP A 443 -25.68 -1.54 -26.02
N VAL A 444 -24.89 -2.61 -26.04
CA VAL A 444 -23.72 -2.77 -26.89
C VAL A 444 -23.72 -4.15 -27.56
N THR A 445 -22.94 -4.28 -28.63
CA THR A 445 -22.58 -5.56 -29.24
C THR A 445 -21.10 -5.80 -29.00
N VAL A 446 -20.78 -6.86 -28.26
CA VAL A 446 -19.39 -7.26 -28.00
C VAL A 446 -19.21 -8.67 -28.54
N ASN A 447 -18.22 -8.86 -29.42
CA ASN A 447 -17.95 -10.14 -30.08
C ASN A 447 -19.21 -10.77 -30.76
N GLY A 448 -20.04 -9.91 -31.37
CA GLY A 448 -21.29 -10.32 -32.03
C GLY A 448 -22.47 -10.66 -31.10
N GLN A 449 -22.30 -10.53 -29.79
CA GLN A 449 -23.35 -10.75 -28.80
C GLN A 449 -23.88 -9.41 -28.26
N GLN A 450 -25.21 -9.25 -28.25
CA GLN A 450 -25.84 -8.11 -27.59
C GLN A 450 -25.79 -8.29 -26.07
N MET A 451 -25.41 -7.22 -25.38
CA MET A 451 -25.43 -7.13 -23.92
C MET A 451 -25.58 -5.69 -23.46
N THR A 452 -25.98 -5.51 -22.20
CA THR A 452 -25.98 -4.21 -21.54
C THR A 452 -24.74 -4.11 -20.67
N VAL A 453 -24.01 -3.01 -20.77
CA VAL A 453 -22.84 -2.70 -19.94
C VAL A 453 -23.08 -1.44 -19.13
N GLU A 454 -22.52 -1.38 -17.92
CA GLU A 454 -22.51 -0.16 -17.11
C GLU A 454 -21.28 0.67 -17.49
N THR A 455 -21.50 1.93 -17.89
CA THR A 455 -20.43 2.80 -18.37
C THR A 455 -20.81 4.28 -18.33
N VAL A 456 -19.85 5.18 -18.55
CA VAL A 456 -20.13 6.61 -18.72
C VAL A 456 -20.92 6.82 -20.01
N ILE A 457 -22.12 7.39 -19.93
CA ILE A 457 -23.03 7.47 -21.08
C ILE A 457 -22.49 8.41 -22.16
N ASP A 458 -22.01 9.59 -21.76
CA ASP A 458 -21.44 10.60 -22.66
C ASP A 458 -19.95 10.82 -22.38
N LEU A 459 -19.10 10.44 -23.34
CA LEU A 459 -17.65 10.63 -23.28
C LEU A 459 -17.19 12.01 -23.77
N HIS A 460 -18.10 12.78 -24.39
CA HIS A 460 -17.80 14.07 -24.98
C HIS A 460 -18.82 15.13 -24.53
N PRO A 461 -18.96 15.34 -23.20
CA PRO A 461 -19.92 16.29 -22.68
C PRO A 461 -19.66 17.70 -23.23
N ALA A 462 -20.74 18.43 -23.50
CA ALA A 462 -20.63 19.83 -23.86
C ALA A 462 -19.99 20.63 -22.71
N PRO A 463 -19.31 21.77 -22.99
CA PRO A 463 -18.76 22.62 -21.95
C PRO A 463 -19.81 22.99 -20.89
N GLY A 464 -19.55 22.62 -19.63
CA GLY A 464 -20.45 22.85 -18.49
C GLY A 464 -21.47 21.74 -18.22
N GLU A 465 -21.54 20.69 -19.04
CA GLU A 465 -22.42 19.51 -18.89
C GLU A 465 -21.62 18.25 -18.50
N GLY A 466 -20.50 18.44 -17.81
CA GLY A 466 -19.60 17.37 -17.35
C GLY A 466 -18.13 17.68 -17.64
N LYS A 467 -17.23 16.88 -17.04
CA LYS A 467 -15.78 16.95 -17.28
C LYS A 467 -15.15 15.60 -16.99
N ILE A 468 -14.44 15.04 -17.97
CA ILE A 468 -13.67 13.80 -17.84
C ILE A 468 -12.17 14.15 -17.84
N TYR A 469 -11.45 13.56 -16.89
CA TYR A 469 -10.01 13.65 -16.69
C TYR A 469 -9.37 12.28 -16.97
N GLU A 470 -8.51 12.23 -17.99
CA GLU A 470 -7.89 11.01 -18.51
C GLU A 470 -6.66 11.37 -19.38
N ALA A 471 -5.86 10.36 -19.71
CA ALA A 471 -4.75 10.50 -20.65
C ALA A 471 -4.94 9.50 -21.80
N HIS A 472 -4.89 9.98 -23.03
CA HIS A 472 -5.00 9.17 -24.25
C HIS A 472 -3.71 9.28 -25.05
N TYR A 473 -3.11 8.13 -25.30
CA TYR A 473 -1.90 8.01 -26.11
C TYR A 473 -2.27 7.44 -27.47
N GLY A 474 -1.33 7.55 -28.41
CA GLY A 474 -1.62 7.19 -29.78
C GLY A 474 -0.40 6.92 -30.63
N LEU A 475 -0.68 6.61 -31.89
CA LEU A 475 0.30 6.45 -32.95
C LEU A 475 0.27 7.69 -33.84
N THR A 476 1.45 8.18 -34.23
CA THR A 476 1.57 9.17 -35.30
C THR A 476 1.53 8.50 -36.68
N GLN A 477 1.13 9.27 -37.70
CA GLN A 477 1.11 8.83 -39.09
C GLN A 477 2.48 8.34 -39.56
N GLU A 478 3.55 9.03 -39.19
CA GLU A 478 4.93 8.68 -39.57
C GLU A 478 5.32 7.32 -39.01
N TRP A 479 4.97 7.07 -37.75
CA TRP A 479 5.26 5.81 -37.10
C TRP A 479 4.43 4.68 -37.71
N ALA A 480 3.15 4.90 -37.98
CA ALA A 480 2.31 3.95 -38.69
C ALA A 480 2.87 3.59 -40.07
N ALA A 481 3.31 4.58 -40.85
CA ALA A 481 3.93 4.36 -42.16
C ALA A 481 5.22 3.53 -42.05
N GLN A 482 6.03 3.75 -41.01
CA GLN A 482 7.22 2.96 -40.72
C GLN A 482 6.87 1.50 -40.36
N LEU A 483 5.89 1.28 -39.47
CA LEU A 483 5.41 -0.06 -39.11
C LEU A 483 4.92 -0.85 -40.35
N LEU A 484 4.15 -0.20 -41.23
CA LEU A 484 3.71 -0.80 -42.51
C LEU A 484 4.91 -1.18 -43.39
N SER A 485 5.94 -0.34 -43.46
CA SER A 485 7.16 -0.63 -44.22
C SER A 485 7.95 -1.82 -43.64
N LEU A 486 7.82 -2.06 -42.34
CA LEU A 486 8.39 -3.21 -41.62
C LEU A 486 7.54 -4.48 -41.75
N GLY A 487 6.38 -4.40 -42.41
CA GLY A 487 5.53 -5.55 -42.72
C GLY A 487 4.37 -5.79 -41.76
N TYR A 488 4.04 -4.82 -40.89
CA TYR A 488 2.84 -4.90 -40.06
C TYR A 488 1.58 -4.92 -40.93
N ASP A 489 0.56 -5.65 -40.48
CA ASP A 489 -0.69 -5.82 -41.23
C ASP A 489 -1.47 -4.49 -41.29
N PRO A 490 -1.72 -3.93 -42.49
CA PRO A 490 -2.52 -2.71 -42.63
C PRO A 490 -3.95 -2.83 -42.11
N ALA A 491 -4.48 -4.06 -41.99
CA ALA A 491 -5.81 -4.30 -41.44
C ALA A 491 -5.85 -4.33 -39.90
N THR A 492 -4.71 -4.15 -39.21
CA THR A 492 -4.66 -4.11 -37.74
C THR A 492 -5.59 -2.99 -37.24
N PRO A 493 -6.65 -3.32 -36.46
CA PRO A 493 -7.52 -2.34 -35.85
C PRO A 493 -6.73 -1.51 -34.84
N LEU A 494 -6.81 -0.18 -34.90
CA LEU A 494 -6.26 0.71 -33.87
C LEU A 494 -7.32 1.10 -32.84
N SER A 495 -8.59 1.05 -33.21
CA SER A 495 -9.71 1.40 -32.33
C SER A 495 -10.99 0.69 -32.78
N TYR A 496 -11.95 0.60 -31.87
CA TYR A 496 -13.23 -0.05 -32.08
C TYR A 496 -14.37 0.93 -31.78
N ASP A 497 -15.44 0.84 -32.57
CA ASP A 497 -16.69 1.51 -32.27
C ASP A 497 -17.26 0.96 -30.97
N ARG A 498 -17.43 1.84 -29.99
CA ARG A 498 -17.85 1.51 -28.64
C ARG A 498 -19.16 0.71 -28.59
N VAL A 499 -20.11 1.00 -29.48
CA VAL A 499 -21.46 0.40 -29.44
C VAL A 499 -21.50 -0.94 -30.17
N THR A 500 -20.87 -1.04 -31.33
CA THR A 500 -20.98 -2.21 -32.23
C THR A 500 -19.80 -3.17 -32.12
N GLY A 501 -18.68 -2.72 -31.55
CA GLY A 501 -17.41 -3.45 -31.52
C GLY A 501 -16.76 -3.58 -32.90
N ALA A 502 -17.26 -2.89 -33.92
CA ALA A 502 -16.66 -2.89 -35.25
C ALA A 502 -15.34 -2.11 -35.25
N THR A 503 -14.38 -2.49 -36.08
CA THR A 503 -13.17 -1.70 -36.28
C THR A 503 -13.54 -0.30 -36.80
N ASP A 504 -13.10 0.74 -36.08
CA ASP A 504 -13.36 2.14 -36.42
C ASP A 504 -12.22 2.72 -37.29
N TYR A 505 -10.98 2.38 -36.95
CA TYR A 505 -9.79 2.88 -37.65
C TYR A 505 -8.68 1.83 -37.66
N THR A 506 -7.88 1.79 -38.73
CA THR A 506 -6.82 0.81 -38.95
C THR A 506 -5.43 1.43 -39.09
N LEU A 507 -4.39 0.59 -38.91
CA LEU A 507 -3.01 0.98 -39.11
C LEU A 507 -2.75 1.46 -40.55
N GLY A 508 -3.36 0.81 -41.55
CA GLY A 508 -3.26 1.19 -42.95
C GLY A 508 -3.87 2.56 -43.24
N GLU A 509 -5.01 2.86 -42.63
CA GLU A 509 -5.66 4.18 -42.75
C GLU A 509 -4.83 5.27 -42.09
N LEU A 510 -4.28 5.02 -40.88
CA LEU A 510 -3.37 5.96 -40.24
C LEU A 510 -2.14 6.21 -41.11
N GLY A 511 -1.48 5.16 -41.62
CA GLY A 511 -0.30 5.30 -42.47
C GLY A 511 -0.55 6.07 -43.77
N ALA A 512 -1.81 6.10 -44.25
CA ALA A 512 -2.22 6.86 -45.44
C ALA A 512 -2.77 8.27 -45.12
N ALA A 513 -2.92 8.62 -43.84
CA ALA A 513 -3.40 9.93 -43.40
C ALA A 513 -2.40 11.06 -43.75
N PRO A 514 -2.82 12.34 -43.68
CA PRO A 514 -1.89 13.46 -43.84
C PRO A 514 -0.74 13.41 -42.81
N ALA A 515 0.45 13.83 -43.21
CA ALA A 515 1.60 13.92 -42.30
C ALA A 515 1.30 14.81 -41.07
N GLY A 516 1.79 14.42 -39.90
CA GLY A 516 1.48 15.04 -38.61
C GLY A 516 0.13 14.61 -38.00
N SER A 517 -0.64 13.73 -38.65
CA SER A 517 -1.84 13.14 -38.03
C SER A 517 -1.43 12.17 -36.91
N ALA A 518 -2.29 12.03 -35.91
CA ALA A 518 -2.18 11.00 -34.88
C ALA A 518 -3.55 10.37 -34.62
N HIS A 519 -3.55 9.13 -34.14
CA HIS A 519 -4.76 8.41 -33.77
C HIS A 519 -4.60 7.78 -32.40
N GLU A 520 -5.61 7.95 -31.54
CA GLU A 520 -5.64 7.37 -30.21
C GLU A 520 -5.80 5.85 -30.29
N THR A 521 -5.05 5.12 -29.47
CA THR A 521 -5.14 3.66 -29.43
C THR A 521 -4.57 3.08 -28.14
N PHE A 522 -5.10 1.94 -27.75
CA PHE A 522 -4.67 1.19 -26.58
C PHE A 522 -3.57 0.16 -26.90
N HIS A 523 -3.00 0.17 -28.11
CA HIS A 523 -1.81 -0.61 -28.47
C HIS A 523 -0.56 -0.07 -27.75
N PHE A 524 -0.48 -0.37 -26.45
CA PHE A 524 0.49 0.12 -25.47
C PHE A 524 1.93 0.17 -26.00
N VAL A 525 2.43 -0.93 -26.57
CA VAL A 525 3.82 -1.03 -27.04
C VAL A 525 4.09 -0.30 -28.37
N LEU A 526 3.03 0.16 -29.06
CA LEU A 526 3.14 0.86 -30.32
C LEU A 526 2.96 2.38 -30.17
N ASN A 527 2.38 2.85 -29.06
CA ASN A 527 2.10 4.26 -28.82
C ASN A 527 3.40 5.10 -28.80
N ASN A 528 3.44 6.17 -29.62
CA ASN A 528 4.59 7.08 -29.72
C ASN A 528 4.21 8.56 -29.53
N THR A 529 2.98 8.87 -29.12
CA THR A 529 2.57 10.23 -28.85
C THR A 529 1.52 10.33 -27.75
N VAL A 530 1.52 11.44 -27.01
CA VAL A 530 0.48 11.80 -26.05
C VAL A 530 -0.52 12.69 -26.77
N VAL A 531 -1.70 12.16 -27.08
CA VAL A 531 -2.76 12.89 -27.81
C VAL A 531 -3.55 13.80 -26.88
N LYS A 532 -3.77 13.33 -25.65
CA LYS A 532 -4.48 14.04 -24.59
C LYS A 532 -3.89 13.67 -23.25
N ASP A 533 -3.71 14.65 -22.39
CA ASP A 533 -3.45 14.45 -20.96
C ASP A 533 -3.99 15.67 -20.23
N ASN A 534 -5.26 15.54 -19.86
CA ASN A 534 -5.98 16.61 -19.20
C ASN A 534 -6.10 16.37 -17.69
N ARG A 535 -5.25 15.52 -17.10
CA ARG A 535 -5.22 15.21 -15.65
C ARG A 535 -4.63 16.40 -14.88
N ILE A 536 -5.12 16.63 -13.65
CA ILE A 536 -4.82 17.88 -12.91
C ILE A 536 -3.38 17.85 -12.37
N PRO A 537 -2.51 18.82 -12.67
CA PRO A 537 -1.12 18.88 -12.17
C PRO A 537 -0.99 18.85 -10.64
N PRO A 538 0.15 18.41 -10.08
CA PRO A 538 0.45 18.57 -8.65
C PRO A 538 0.85 20.00 -8.30
N TYR A 539 0.84 20.30 -6.99
CA TYR A 539 1.27 21.60 -6.46
C TYR A 539 2.68 21.98 -6.93
N GLY A 540 2.76 23.13 -7.61
CA GLY A 540 4.00 23.72 -8.06
C GLY A 540 4.67 23.00 -9.24
N MET A 541 3.91 22.25 -10.05
CA MET A 541 4.46 21.59 -11.25
C MET A 541 5.11 22.59 -12.20
N SER A 542 6.44 22.57 -12.28
CA SER A 542 7.24 23.43 -13.14
C SER A 542 7.08 23.06 -14.60
N TYR A 543 6.88 24.07 -15.47
CA TYR A 543 6.89 23.88 -16.92
C TYR A 543 8.22 23.29 -17.41
N ASP A 544 9.35 23.83 -16.91
CA ASP A 544 10.68 23.47 -17.44
C ASP A 544 11.04 22.01 -17.10
N GLU A 545 10.76 21.58 -15.87
CA GLU A 545 10.98 20.19 -15.47
C GLU A 545 10.02 19.23 -16.17
N ALA A 546 8.73 19.58 -16.25
CA ALA A 546 7.74 18.77 -16.95
C ALA A 546 8.06 18.62 -18.44
N SER A 547 8.60 19.67 -19.05
CA SER A 547 9.06 19.68 -20.45
C SER A 547 10.19 18.69 -20.69
N ILE A 548 11.21 18.68 -19.82
CA ILE A 548 12.35 17.75 -19.91
C ILE A 548 11.90 16.31 -19.68
N ARG A 549 10.94 16.10 -18.78
CA ARG A 549 10.47 14.79 -18.33
C ARG A 549 9.30 14.22 -19.16
N ASN A 550 8.93 14.88 -20.27
CA ASN A 550 7.79 14.49 -21.10
C ASN A 550 6.47 14.33 -20.31
N ALA A 551 6.21 15.24 -19.38
CA ALA A 551 5.05 15.22 -18.49
C ALA A 551 4.14 16.46 -18.67
N LEU A 552 4.21 17.17 -19.80
CA LEU A 552 3.39 18.35 -20.03
C LEU A 552 1.90 17.98 -20.17
N PRO A 553 0.97 18.84 -19.67
CA PRO A 553 -0.44 18.71 -19.98
C PRO A 553 -0.73 18.88 -21.47
N VAL A 554 -1.74 18.17 -21.97
CA VAL A 554 -2.22 18.27 -23.35
C VAL A 554 -3.75 18.40 -23.33
N PRO A 555 -4.32 19.57 -23.68
CA PRO A 555 -3.66 20.74 -24.27
C PRO A 555 -2.88 21.59 -23.25
N ALA A 556 -1.88 22.33 -23.74
CA ALA A 556 -0.95 23.09 -22.90
C ALA A 556 -1.59 24.24 -22.11
N ASP A 557 -2.74 24.74 -22.55
CA ASP A 557 -3.39 25.91 -21.98
C ASP A 557 -4.40 25.62 -20.87
N GLN A 558 -4.68 24.35 -20.60
CA GLN A 558 -5.71 23.96 -19.63
C GLN A 558 -5.42 24.42 -18.20
N TYR A 559 -4.14 24.44 -17.79
CA TYR A 559 -3.74 24.71 -16.40
C TYR A 559 -2.93 26.00 -16.27
N GLY A 560 -3.43 27.08 -16.89
CA GLY A 560 -2.88 28.44 -16.79
C GLY A 560 -1.84 28.80 -17.86
N ASN A 561 -1.41 27.84 -18.70
CA ASN A 561 -0.38 28.00 -19.73
C ASN A 561 0.88 28.77 -19.25
N PRO A 562 1.55 28.31 -18.17
CA PRO A 562 2.61 29.08 -17.53
C PRO A 562 3.79 29.40 -18.45
N GLY A 563 4.08 28.54 -19.44
CA GLY A 563 5.27 28.64 -20.27
C GLY A 563 6.59 28.53 -19.46
N PRO A 564 7.74 28.76 -20.12
CA PRO A 564 9.06 28.63 -19.48
C PRO A 564 9.20 29.45 -18.20
N GLY A 565 9.75 28.84 -17.14
CA GLY A 565 9.93 29.43 -15.82
C GLY A 565 8.66 29.58 -14.96
N GLY A 566 7.49 29.17 -15.45
CA GLY A 566 6.24 29.18 -14.69
C GLY A 566 5.83 27.80 -14.15
N ALA A 567 4.75 27.78 -13.35
CA ALA A 567 4.19 26.56 -12.77
C ALA A 567 2.70 26.43 -13.11
N TYR A 568 2.24 25.20 -13.33
CA TYR A 568 0.84 24.91 -13.63
C TYR A 568 -0.06 25.04 -12.40
N ASN A 569 -1.33 25.34 -12.63
CA ASN A 569 -2.35 25.26 -11.58
C ASN A 569 -2.52 23.80 -11.12
N TYR A 570 -2.58 23.60 -9.80
CA TYR A 570 -2.80 22.29 -9.17
C TYR A 570 -4.29 21.97 -8.95
N PHE A 571 -5.15 22.71 -9.63
CA PHE A 571 -6.59 22.60 -9.56
C PHE A 571 -7.18 22.85 -10.94
N ASP A 572 -8.38 22.34 -11.18
CA ASP A 572 -9.23 22.75 -12.30
C ASP A 572 -10.40 23.60 -11.78
N GLU A 573 -10.80 24.61 -12.56
CA GLU A 573 -11.99 25.41 -12.31
C GLU A 573 -13.00 25.12 -13.41
N VAL A 574 -14.09 24.44 -13.05
CA VAL A 574 -15.14 24.02 -13.96
C VAL A 574 -16.33 24.96 -13.79
N ALA A 575 -16.72 25.62 -14.88
CA ALA A 575 -17.96 26.39 -14.93
C ALA A 575 -19.15 25.42 -14.92
N LEU A 576 -20.04 25.58 -13.94
CA LEU A 576 -21.28 24.84 -13.82
C LEU A 576 -22.35 25.47 -14.74
N ASN A 577 -23.24 24.63 -15.28
CA ASN A 577 -24.33 25.06 -16.17
C ASN A 577 -25.71 24.70 -15.60
N PRO A 578 -26.21 25.36 -14.53
CA PRO A 578 -27.50 25.02 -13.94
C PRO A 578 -28.65 25.07 -14.96
N PRO A 579 -29.46 24.00 -15.14
CA PRO A 579 -30.62 24.04 -16.01
C PRO A 579 -31.69 24.99 -15.46
N ALA A 580 -32.56 25.50 -16.34
CA ALA A 580 -33.66 26.36 -15.93
C ALA A 580 -34.56 25.67 -14.89
N GLY A 581 -34.76 26.32 -13.75
CA GLY A 581 -35.56 25.79 -12.63
C GLY A 581 -34.76 25.00 -11.59
N ALA A 582 -33.45 24.81 -11.77
CA ALA A 582 -32.59 24.20 -10.77
C ALA A 582 -32.54 25.05 -9.48
N ALA A 583 -32.76 24.39 -8.34
CA ALA A 583 -32.61 24.96 -7.01
C ALA A 583 -31.36 24.44 -6.29
N SER A 584 -30.88 23.25 -6.67
CA SER A 584 -29.67 22.64 -6.13
C SER A 584 -29.05 21.60 -7.07
N ALA A 585 -27.83 21.16 -6.77
CA ALA A 585 -27.23 19.98 -7.37
C ALA A 585 -26.34 19.21 -6.39
N THR A 586 -26.25 17.90 -6.57
CA THR A 586 -25.16 17.06 -6.03
C THR A 586 -24.07 16.97 -7.10
N ILE A 587 -22.81 17.13 -6.69
CA ILE A 587 -21.64 17.09 -7.57
C ILE A 587 -20.68 16.08 -6.98
N ASP A 588 -20.44 14.99 -7.70
CA ASP A 588 -19.52 13.94 -7.29
C ASP A 588 -18.35 13.85 -8.29
N LEU A 589 -17.13 13.81 -7.75
CA LEU A 589 -15.94 13.45 -8.50
C LEU A 589 -15.79 11.92 -8.44
N LEU A 590 -16.07 11.25 -9.54
CA LEU A 590 -16.05 9.80 -9.65
C LEU A 590 -14.72 9.32 -10.23
N TYR A 591 -14.24 8.17 -9.76
CA TYR A 591 -13.08 7.46 -10.30
C TYR A 591 -13.45 6.05 -10.72
N GLN A 592 -12.97 5.63 -11.89
CA GLN A 592 -13.08 4.26 -12.38
C GLN A 592 -11.69 3.69 -12.69
N PRO A 593 -11.33 2.50 -12.16
CA PRO A 593 -10.01 1.90 -12.36
C PRO A 593 -9.82 1.32 -13.76
N THR A 594 -10.88 0.97 -14.48
CA THR A 594 -10.81 0.55 -15.88
C THR A 594 -12.13 0.81 -16.62
N SER A 595 -12.05 1.27 -17.87
CA SER A 595 -13.21 1.65 -18.67
C SER A 595 -13.69 0.52 -19.57
N PHE A 596 -14.95 0.58 -19.96
CA PHE A 596 -15.53 -0.36 -20.92
C PHE A 596 -14.77 -0.39 -22.26
N GLU A 597 -14.32 0.76 -22.76
CA GLU A 597 -13.59 0.83 -24.05
C GLU A 597 -12.27 0.05 -23.97
N TYR A 598 -11.60 0.12 -22.83
CA TYR A 598 -10.37 -0.64 -22.62
C TYR A 598 -10.65 -2.15 -22.47
N GLN A 599 -11.71 -2.52 -21.76
CA GLN A 599 -12.14 -3.93 -21.66
C GLN A 599 -12.55 -4.52 -23.02
N GLN A 600 -13.27 -3.75 -23.83
CA GLN A 600 -13.61 -4.12 -25.20
C GLN A 600 -12.36 -4.28 -26.06
N PHE A 601 -11.39 -3.35 -25.95
CA PHE A 601 -10.13 -3.45 -26.66
C PHE A 601 -9.33 -4.71 -26.26
N LEU A 602 -9.15 -4.97 -24.97
CA LEU A 602 -8.44 -6.15 -24.47
C LEU A 602 -9.03 -7.46 -25.00
N LEU A 603 -10.35 -7.51 -25.13
CA LEU A 603 -11.07 -8.65 -25.70
C LEU A 603 -10.87 -8.78 -27.21
N LEU A 604 -11.08 -7.69 -27.96
CA LEU A 604 -11.15 -7.73 -29.43
C LEU A 604 -9.77 -7.70 -30.10
N ALA A 605 -8.80 -7.01 -29.52
CA ALA A 605 -7.46 -6.88 -30.08
C ALA A 605 -6.56 -8.10 -29.83
N ASN A 606 -6.87 -8.94 -28.84
CA ASN A 606 -6.14 -10.19 -28.61
C ASN A 606 -6.40 -11.17 -29.77
N LYS A 607 -5.40 -11.37 -30.62
CA LYS A 607 -5.45 -12.26 -31.80
C LYS A 607 -5.42 -13.74 -31.43
N ARG A 608 -5.19 -14.06 -30.15
CA ARG A 608 -5.08 -15.42 -29.60
C ARG A 608 -3.97 -16.25 -30.25
N ALA A 609 -2.97 -15.57 -30.80
CA ALA A 609 -1.88 -16.19 -31.56
C ALA A 609 -0.88 -16.92 -30.65
N ASN A 610 -0.64 -16.38 -29.46
CA ASN A 610 0.11 -17.01 -28.40
C ASN A 610 -0.82 -17.95 -27.60
N THR A 611 -0.53 -19.25 -27.59
CA THR A 611 -1.39 -20.24 -26.90
C THR A 611 -1.41 -20.10 -25.38
N PHE A 612 -0.33 -19.60 -24.78
CA PHE A 612 -0.28 -19.33 -23.35
C PHE A 612 -1.21 -18.16 -22.99
N LEU A 613 -1.23 -17.10 -23.80
CA LEU A 613 -2.00 -15.87 -23.54
C LEU A 613 -3.36 -15.79 -24.28
N ALA A 614 -3.75 -16.86 -24.99
CA ALA A 614 -4.86 -16.87 -25.94
C ALA A 614 -6.23 -16.54 -25.33
N ASP A 615 -6.42 -16.77 -24.05
CA ASP A 615 -7.71 -16.61 -23.37
C ASP A 615 -7.74 -15.39 -22.44
N GLU A 616 -6.64 -14.65 -22.29
CA GLU A 616 -6.53 -13.58 -21.28
C GLU A 616 -7.49 -12.41 -21.53
N GLY A 617 -7.71 -12.04 -22.81
CA GLY A 617 -8.71 -11.03 -23.15
C GLY A 617 -10.15 -11.45 -22.80
N VAL A 618 -10.48 -12.74 -22.97
CA VAL A 618 -11.79 -13.30 -22.61
C VAL A 618 -11.93 -13.42 -21.11
N ASN A 619 -10.91 -13.93 -20.42
CA ASN A 619 -10.92 -14.09 -18.97
C ASN A 619 -11.05 -12.74 -18.26
N MET A 620 -10.34 -11.72 -18.75
CA MET A 620 -10.42 -10.36 -18.23
C MET A 620 -11.82 -9.77 -18.42
N PHE A 621 -12.39 -9.88 -19.63
CA PHE A 621 -13.74 -9.37 -19.90
C PHE A 621 -14.81 -10.10 -19.09
N ASP A 622 -14.74 -11.43 -18.97
CA ASP A 622 -15.64 -12.22 -18.14
C ASP A 622 -15.57 -11.78 -16.67
N ALA A 623 -14.36 -11.57 -16.13
CA ALA A 623 -14.15 -11.11 -14.77
C ALA A 623 -14.73 -9.71 -14.56
N TRP A 624 -14.52 -8.80 -15.51
CA TRP A 624 -15.10 -7.46 -15.51
C TRP A 624 -16.62 -7.49 -15.43
N VAL A 625 -17.29 -8.26 -16.30
CA VAL A 625 -18.75 -8.41 -16.29
C VAL A 625 -19.24 -9.03 -14.97
N ALA A 626 -18.57 -10.08 -14.48
CA ALA A 626 -19.02 -10.83 -13.32
C ALA A 626 -18.83 -10.11 -11.97
N THR A 627 -17.99 -9.09 -11.92
CA THR A 627 -17.62 -8.38 -10.68
C THR A 627 -18.03 -6.91 -10.68
N GLY A 628 -19.13 -6.59 -11.37
CA GLY A 628 -19.75 -5.26 -11.29
C GLY A 628 -19.09 -4.21 -12.18
N MET A 629 -18.36 -4.63 -13.22
CA MET A 629 -17.88 -3.76 -14.30
C MET A 629 -17.04 -2.57 -13.83
N ALA A 630 -16.30 -2.75 -12.73
CA ALA A 630 -15.52 -1.69 -12.10
C ALA A 630 -16.33 -0.40 -11.89
N ALA A 631 -17.55 -0.53 -11.34
CA ALA A 631 -18.41 0.60 -11.01
C ALA A 631 -17.64 1.66 -10.21
N PRO A 632 -17.79 2.97 -10.53
CA PRO A 632 -16.94 4.02 -10.01
C PRO A 632 -17.09 4.24 -8.51
N HIS A 633 -16.03 4.78 -7.91
CA HIS A 633 -16.00 5.22 -6.53
C HIS A 633 -16.03 6.76 -6.45
N ILE A 634 -16.77 7.30 -5.49
CA ILE A 634 -16.84 8.74 -5.22
C ILE A 634 -15.58 9.15 -4.48
N MET A 635 -14.76 10.01 -5.10
CA MET A 635 -13.56 10.58 -4.49
C MET A 635 -13.89 11.77 -3.59
N ALA A 636 -14.79 12.64 -4.05
CA ALA A 636 -15.16 13.84 -3.33
C ALA A 636 -16.52 14.33 -3.80
N SER A 637 -17.26 14.95 -2.89
CA SER A 637 -18.58 15.50 -3.17
C SER A 637 -18.67 16.98 -2.80
N ALA A 638 -19.50 17.71 -3.54
CA ALA A 638 -19.93 19.05 -3.20
C ALA A 638 -21.41 19.23 -3.53
N SER A 639 -21.97 20.34 -3.09
CA SER A 639 -23.33 20.73 -3.46
C SER A 639 -23.34 22.14 -4.03
N TRP A 640 -24.22 22.36 -4.98
CA TRP A 640 -24.56 23.68 -5.50
C TRP A 640 -25.99 24.05 -5.06
N GLY A 641 -26.23 25.34 -4.81
CA GLY A 641 -27.56 25.83 -4.40
C GLY A 641 -27.97 25.39 -2.99
N THR A 642 -29.28 25.28 -2.75
CA THR A 642 -29.83 24.82 -1.46
C THR A 642 -30.53 23.48 -1.66
N PRO A 643 -29.88 22.35 -1.34
CA PRO A 643 -30.45 21.02 -1.54
C PRO A 643 -31.81 20.85 -0.85
N PRO A 644 -32.82 20.25 -1.50
CA PRO A 644 -33.84 19.50 -0.77
C PRO A 644 -33.15 18.31 -0.09
N VAL A 645 -33.56 17.98 1.13
CA VAL A 645 -32.83 17.03 1.99
C VAL A 645 -32.84 15.62 1.37
N THR A 646 -31.68 15.08 0.95
CA THR A 646 -31.51 13.67 0.53
C THR A 646 -30.21 13.07 1.06
N CYS A 647 -30.31 11.82 1.55
CA CYS A 647 -29.44 11.09 2.48
C CYS A 647 -29.14 11.87 3.78
N ASN A 648 -29.99 11.67 4.77
CA ASN A 648 -29.91 12.26 6.10
C ASN A 648 -29.41 11.26 7.15
N ALA A 649 -28.77 10.15 6.75
CA ALA A 649 -28.18 9.20 7.68
C ALA A 649 -27.21 9.96 8.59
N GLN A 650 -27.49 9.93 9.90
CA GLN A 650 -26.71 10.69 10.87
C GLN A 650 -25.45 9.91 11.25
N ALA A 651 -24.32 10.61 11.34
CA ALA A 651 -23.09 10.00 11.82
C ALA A 651 -23.26 9.60 13.30
N PRO A 652 -22.92 8.35 13.68
CA PRO A 652 -22.85 7.98 15.08
C PRO A 652 -21.82 8.80 15.85
N THR A 653 -21.99 8.90 17.16
CA THR A 653 -20.95 9.38 18.09
C THR A 653 -20.34 8.16 18.78
N LEU A 654 -19.04 7.94 18.58
CA LEU A 654 -18.29 6.89 19.25
C LEU A 654 -17.99 7.35 20.68
N PHE A 655 -18.62 6.75 21.68
CA PHE A 655 -18.55 7.18 23.07
C PHE A 655 -17.31 6.69 23.79
N THR A 656 -17.04 5.39 23.69
CA THR A 656 -16.01 4.72 24.46
C THR A 656 -15.27 3.73 23.60
N THR A 657 -13.97 3.63 23.84
CA THR A 657 -13.10 2.54 23.40
C THR A 657 -12.39 2.04 24.65
N THR A 658 -12.95 1.02 25.29
CA THR A 658 -12.45 0.49 26.57
C THR A 658 -11.43 -0.61 26.28
N PRO A 659 -10.15 -0.42 26.62
CA PRO A 659 -9.14 -1.46 26.45
C PRO A 659 -9.41 -2.66 27.38
N GLY A 660 -9.15 -3.86 26.88
CA GLY A 660 -9.09 -5.14 27.60
C GLY A 660 -7.77 -5.88 27.31
N ASN A 661 -7.66 -7.14 27.74
CA ASN A 661 -6.50 -7.97 27.42
C ASN A 661 -6.58 -8.47 25.98
N SER A 662 -5.71 -7.95 25.12
CA SER A 662 -5.70 -8.27 23.69
C SER A 662 -7.05 -7.96 23.01
N GLU A 663 -7.78 -6.95 23.52
CA GLU A 663 -9.09 -6.57 23.01
C GLU A 663 -9.41 -5.08 23.29
N VAL A 664 -10.34 -4.51 22.53
CA VAL A 664 -10.98 -3.21 22.79
C VAL A 664 -12.49 -3.37 22.63
N THR A 665 -13.26 -2.89 23.59
CA THR A 665 -14.73 -2.77 23.45
C THR A 665 -15.11 -1.36 23.02
N LEU A 666 -15.90 -1.24 21.96
CA LEU A 666 -16.42 0.00 21.41
C LEU A 666 -17.91 0.14 21.72
N GLU A 667 -18.36 1.37 22.00
CA GLU A 667 -19.79 1.70 22.13
C GLU A 667 -20.09 3.06 21.48
N TRP A 668 -21.21 3.17 20.77
CA TRP A 668 -21.64 4.39 20.08
C TRP A 668 -23.14 4.69 20.27
N THR A 669 -23.61 5.83 19.74
CA THR A 669 -25.02 6.22 19.74
C THR A 669 -25.91 5.26 18.94
N ASP A 670 -27.22 5.30 19.21
CA ASP A 670 -28.22 4.51 18.49
C ASP A 670 -29.08 5.40 17.58
N GLU A 671 -28.61 5.66 16.38
CA GLU A 671 -29.35 6.40 15.35
C GLU A 671 -30.63 5.68 14.91
N ALA A 672 -30.65 4.35 14.95
CA ALA A 672 -31.81 3.54 14.56
C ALA A 672 -33.02 3.76 15.49
N SER A 673 -32.79 4.18 16.74
CA SER A 673 -33.87 4.56 17.66
C SER A 673 -34.62 5.83 17.23
N GLY A 674 -33.91 6.75 16.57
CA GLY A 674 -34.43 8.04 16.09
C GLY A 674 -34.81 8.05 14.61
N ASP A 675 -34.28 7.09 13.84
CA ASP A 675 -34.48 6.98 12.40
C ASP A 675 -34.69 5.52 11.98
N PRO A 676 -35.93 5.13 11.63
CA PRO A 676 -36.26 3.74 11.30
C PRO A 676 -35.65 3.27 9.98
N ASN A 677 -35.03 4.15 9.19
CA ASN A 677 -34.37 3.78 7.95
C ASN A 677 -32.97 3.20 8.19
N VAL A 678 -32.36 3.40 9.37
CA VAL A 678 -31.06 2.81 9.69
C VAL A 678 -31.16 1.29 9.72
N THR A 679 -30.38 0.64 8.86
CA THR A 679 -30.32 -0.82 8.73
C THR A 679 -29.09 -1.42 9.41
N GLY A 680 -28.04 -0.63 9.65
CA GLY A 680 -26.90 -1.11 10.42
C GLY A 680 -25.78 -0.08 10.62
N TYR A 681 -24.69 -0.56 11.22
CA TYR A 681 -23.46 0.18 11.48
C TYR A 681 -22.24 -0.58 10.99
N LYS A 682 -21.26 0.15 10.48
CA LYS A 682 -19.95 -0.39 10.10
C LYS A 682 -18.88 0.19 10.99
N VAL A 683 -17.98 -0.68 11.47
CA VAL A 683 -16.86 -0.34 12.34
C VAL A 683 -15.57 -0.42 11.55
N TYR A 684 -14.73 0.61 11.68
CA TYR A 684 -13.47 0.73 10.97
C TYR A 684 -12.32 0.97 11.96
N TYR A 685 -11.15 0.40 11.68
CA TYR A 685 -9.90 0.95 12.21
C TYR A 685 -9.55 2.25 11.49
N ASP A 686 -8.86 3.15 12.19
CA ASP A 686 -8.18 4.30 11.63
C ASP A 686 -6.66 4.06 11.64
N GLN A 687 -6.13 3.65 10.49
CA GLN A 687 -4.77 3.15 10.27
C GLN A 687 -3.90 4.21 9.57
N ALA A 688 -3.17 5.01 10.34
CA ALA A 688 -2.45 6.19 9.81
C ALA A 688 -3.36 7.23 9.13
N GLY A 689 -4.62 7.34 9.54
CA GLY A 689 -5.66 8.06 8.81
C GLY A 689 -6.18 7.27 7.60
N LYS A 690 -6.18 5.92 7.70
CA LYS A 690 -6.84 5.00 6.75
C LYS A 690 -7.96 4.18 7.41
N ALA A 691 -9.22 4.32 7.03
CA ALA A 691 -10.34 3.43 7.28
C ALA A 691 -10.10 2.01 6.72
N GLN A 692 -9.93 1.05 7.64
CA GLN A 692 -10.01 -0.38 7.33
C GLN A 692 -11.28 -0.93 7.98
N LEU A 693 -12.22 -1.47 7.20
CA LEU A 693 -13.42 -2.09 7.76
C LEU A 693 -13.02 -3.30 8.59
N ILE A 694 -13.50 -3.37 9.84
CA ILE A 694 -13.27 -4.52 10.71
C ILE A 694 -14.53 -5.35 10.91
N ALA A 695 -15.71 -4.73 10.85
CA ALA A 695 -16.99 -5.42 10.98
C ALA A 695 -18.17 -4.59 10.47
N ASP A 696 -19.14 -5.23 9.81
CA ASP A 696 -20.53 -4.78 9.78
C ASP A 696 -21.28 -5.51 10.90
N VAL A 697 -21.84 -4.75 11.83
CA VAL A 697 -22.43 -5.29 13.05
C VAL A 697 -23.97 -5.23 13.04
N GLY A 698 -24.58 -4.92 11.89
CA GLY A 698 -26.01 -4.68 11.80
C GLY A 698 -26.45 -3.59 12.78
N LEU A 699 -27.57 -3.80 13.48
CA LEU A 699 -28.11 -2.83 14.45
C LEU A 699 -27.44 -2.88 15.83
N ALA A 700 -26.33 -3.59 15.99
CA ALA A 700 -25.59 -3.55 17.26
C ALA A 700 -24.94 -2.16 17.44
N THR A 701 -24.98 -1.64 18.66
CA THR A 701 -24.35 -0.35 19.03
C THR A 701 -23.08 -0.53 19.87
N SER A 702 -22.55 -1.75 19.87
CA SER A 702 -21.27 -2.10 20.49
C SER A 702 -20.57 -3.22 19.72
N TYR A 703 -19.24 -3.22 19.80
CA TYR A 703 -18.38 -4.21 19.16
C TYR A 703 -17.16 -4.50 20.04
N VAL A 704 -16.79 -5.77 20.20
CA VAL A 704 -15.56 -6.16 20.90
C VAL A 704 -14.57 -6.64 19.86
N ASP A 705 -13.54 -5.84 19.65
CA ASP A 705 -12.43 -6.16 18.79
C ASP A 705 -11.38 -6.97 19.57
N THR A 706 -10.97 -8.14 19.08
CA THR A 706 -10.16 -9.13 19.83
C THR A 706 -8.93 -9.58 19.05
N GLY A 707 -7.96 -10.21 19.72
CA GLY A 707 -6.71 -10.65 19.08
C GLY A 707 -5.67 -9.52 18.94
N LEU A 708 -5.85 -8.44 19.69
CA LEU A 708 -5.02 -7.25 19.64
C LEU A 708 -3.72 -7.43 20.43
N THR A 709 -2.70 -6.64 20.09
CA THR A 709 -1.43 -6.65 20.81
C THR A 709 -1.47 -5.68 21.99
N ASN A 710 -1.17 -6.16 23.19
CA ASN A 710 -1.08 -5.29 24.36
C ASN A 710 0.09 -4.30 24.24
N GLY A 711 -0.17 -3.05 24.60
CA GLY A 711 0.75 -1.92 24.46
C GLY A 711 0.67 -1.21 23.10
N GLN A 712 -0.09 -1.74 22.13
CA GLN A 712 -0.33 -1.11 20.84
C GLN A 712 -1.59 -0.24 20.89
N GLN A 713 -1.55 0.98 20.36
CA GLN A 713 -2.76 1.82 20.24
C GLN A 713 -3.55 1.45 18.97
N TYR A 714 -4.87 1.36 19.11
CA TYR A 714 -5.83 1.13 18.04
C TYR A 714 -6.85 2.26 18.06
N CYS A 715 -7.12 2.87 16.91
CA CYS A 715 -8.08 3.95 16.73
C CYS A 715 -9.24 3.47 15.87
N TYR A 716 -10.45 3.93 16.16
CA TYR A 716 -11.67 3.44 15.53
C TYR A 716 -12.60 4.57 15.07
N LYS A 717 -13.40 4.28 14.04
CA LYS A 717 -14.51 5.10 13.53
C LYS A 717 -15.73 4.21 13.25
N VAL A 718 -16.93 4.79 13.27
CA VAL A 718 -18.19 4.09 13.00
C VAL A 718 -19.08 4.93 12.07
N THR A 719 -19.82 4.29 11.18
CA THR A 719 -20.87 4.90 10.33
C THR A 719 -22.22 4.22 10.58
N SER A 720 -23.32 4.91 10.29
CA SER A 720 -24.66 4.30 10.15
C SER A 720 -25.05 4.26 8.67
N TYR A 721 -25.92 3.34 8.26
CA TYR A 721 -26.40 3.28 6.88
C TYR A 721 -27.86 2.85 6.77
N TYR A 722 -28.54 3.25 5.69
CA TYR A 722 -29.91 2.83 5.35
C TYR A 722 -29.95 1.67 4.35
N ASP A 723 -29.02 1.69 3.41
CA ASP A 723 -28.79 0.65 2.41
C ASP A 723 -27.39 0.88 1.80
N ALA A 724 -27.04 0.13 0.75
CA ALA A 724 -25.75 0.26 0.08
C ALA A 724 -25.51 1.64 -0.57
N GLY A 725 -26.55 2.46 -0.77
CA GLY A 725 -26.49 3.78 -1.41
C GLY A 725 -26.62 4.98 -0.46
N CYS A 726 -26.80 4.76 0.85
CA CYS A 726 -26.86 5.86 1.83
C CYS A 726 -26.20 5.44 3.16
N GLU A 727 -24.91 5.80 3.29
CA GLU A 727 -24.08 5.68 4.49
C GLU A 727 -23.77 7.07 5.03
N SER A 728 -23.78 7.24 6.35
CA SER A 728 -23.49 8.51 7.01
C SER A 728 -22.01 8.88 6.88
N PRO A 729 -21.63 10.15 7.15
CA PRO A 729 -20.26 10.48 7.50
C PRO A 729 -19.74 9.64 8.69
N PHE A 730 -18.41 9.53 8.84
CA PHE A 730 -17.78 8.86 9.99
C PHE A 730 -18.05 9.56 11.32
N SER A 731 -18.08 8.79 12.39
CA SER A 731 -18.03 9.27 13.78
C SER A 731 -16.74 10.02 14.10
N ASN A 732 -16.66 10.58 15.32
CA ASN A 732 -15.37 10.95 15.92
C ASN A 732 -14.44 9.72 16.03
N ILE A 733 -13.13 9.98 16.03
CA ILE A 733 -12.11 8.97 16.29
C ILE A 733 -11.96 8.79 17.79
N ASN A 734 -12.00 7.56 18.28
CA ASN A 734 -11.53 7.22 19.62
C ASN A 734 -10.49 6.11 19.54
N CYS A 735 -9.48 6.19 20.42
CA CYS A 735 -8.39 5.24 20.46
C CYS A 735 -8.29 4.56 21.83
N ALA A 736 -7.86 3.31 21.82
CA ALA A 736 -7.54 2.54 23.01
C ALA A 736 -6.25 1.76 22.83
N THR A 737 -5.51 1.58 23.91
CA THR A 737 -4.33 0.72 23.95
C THR A 737 -4.68 -0.49 24.81
N PRO A 738 -5.01 -1.65 24.20
CA PRO A 738 -5.09 -2.92 24.90
C PRO A 738 -3.89 -3.07 25.81
N ASN A 739 -4.12 -3.57 26.99
CA ASN A 739 -3.05 -3.91 27.91
C ASN A 739 -3.49 -5.15 28.69
N ASN A 740 -2.65 -5.69 29.55
CA ASN A 740 -3.05 -6.81 30.41
C ASN A 740 -4.07 -6.34 31.48
N GLN A 741 -5.20 -5.76 31.05
CA GLN A 741 -6.26 -5.18 31.86
C GLN A 741 -6.80 -6.27 32.81
N GLY A 742 -6.59 -6.02 34.09
CA GLY A 742 -6.82 -6.89 35.26
C GLY A 742 -6.02 -6.37 36.46
N GLN A 743 -4.84 -5.81 36.19
CA GLN A 743 -3.87 -5.49 37.23
C GLN A 743 -4.06 -4.07 37.80
N THR A 744 -5.03 -3.87 38.71
CA THR A 744 -5.17 -2.60 39.45
C THR A 744 -4.93 -2.71 40.95
N SER A 745 -5.14 -3.90 41.54
CA SER A 745 -4.93 -4.12 42.97
C SER A 745 -4.14 -5.40 43.28
N LEU A 746 -3.04 -5.21 44.00
CA LEU A 746 -2.13 -6.24 44.48
C LEU A 746 -2.60 -6.73 45.86
N ALA A 747 -2.65 -8.03 46.08
CA ALA A 747 -2.89 -8.65 47.39
C ALA A 747 -1.82 -9.69 47.71
N ILE A 748 -1.65 -9.98 49.00
CA ILE A 748 -0.81 -11.09 49.46
C ILE A 748 -1.72 -12.28 49.72
N SER A 749 -1.66 -13.27 48.83
CA SER A 749 -2.54 -14.45 48.92
C SER A 749 -2.19 -15.36 50.11
N LYS A 750 -0.90 -15.43 50.45
CA LYS A 750 -0.38 -16.38 51.42
C LYS A 750 0.96 -15.94 51.97
N VAL A 751 1.18 -16.18 53.26
CA VAL A 751 2.49 -16.15 53.92
C VAL A 751 2.70 -17.49 54.61
N GLU A 752 3.87 -18.09 54.43
CA GLU A 752 4.20 -19.39 55.00
C GLU A 752 5.63 -19.44 55.54
N THR A 753 5.84 -20.24 56.59
CA THR A 753 7.16 -20.46 57.18
C THR A 753 7.63 -21.88 56.90
N GLY A 754 8.93 -22.05 56.76
CA GLY A 754 9.54 -23.36 56.57
C GLY A 754 11.05 -23.32 56.71
N LYS A 755 11.67 -24.42 56.31
CA LYS A 755 13.12 -24.58 56.29
C LYS A 755 13.57 -25.23 54.99
N ASN A 756 14.74 -24.83 54.52
CA ASN A 756 15.39 -25.46 53.39
C ASN A 756 16.07 -26.76 53.85
N VAL A 757 15.55 -27.90 53.42
CA VAL A 757 16.10 -29.23 53.71
C VAL A 757 16.92 -29.69 52.52
N THR A 758 18.22 -29.80 52.74
CA THR A 758 19.15 -30.25 51.71
C THR A 758 19.40 -31.75 51.83
N THR A 759 19.12 -32.50 50.76
CA THR A 759 19.34 -33.95 50.67
C THR A 759 20.34 -34.29 49.56
N GLY A 760 21.01 -35.44 49.66
CA GLY A 760 22.07 -35.85 48.72
C GLY A 760 23.48 -35.39 49.12
N LYS A 761 24.48 -35.67 48.26
CA LYS A 761 25.89 -35.29 48.43
C LYS A 761 26.49 -34.82 47.10
N GLY A 762 27.35 -33.81 47.13
CA GLY A 762 28.07 -33.32 45.95
C GLY A 762 27.15 -32.71 44.89
N LYS A 763 27.36 -33.04 43.61
CA LYS A 763 26.61 -32.47 42.47
C LYS A 763 25.13 -32.89 42.39
N ASN A 764 24.71 -33.87 43.19
CA ASN A 764 23.32 -34.35 43.26
C ASN A 764 22.58 -33.80 44.49
N GLN A 765 23.09 -32.72 45.07
CA GLN A 765 22.46 -32.07 46.21
C GLN A 765 21.19 -31.36 45.77
N THR A 766 20.06 -31.69 46.41
CA THR A 766 18.76 -31.04 46.16
C THR A 766 18.31 -30.36 47.44
N THR A 767 18.06 -29.06 47.38
CA THR A 767 17.48 -28.28 48.48
C THR A 767 15.99 -28.16 48.24
N THR A 768 15.18 -28.67 49.17
CA THR A 768 13.72 -28.61 49.11
C THR A 768 13.20 -27.82 50.31
N PHE A 769 12.36 -26.83 50.05
CA PHE A 769 11.66 -26.11 51.12
C PHE A 769 10.58 -27.00 51.73
N THR A 770 10.62 -27.15 53.06
CA THR A 770 9.63 -27.91 53.82
C THR A 770 8.91 -26.97 54.77
N LEU A 771 7.58 -26.95 54.69
CA LEU A 771 6.72 -26.17 55.58
C LEU A 771 6.88 -26.63 57.03
N THR A 772 7.12 -25.67 57.93
CA THR A 772 7.14 -25.89 59.38
C THR A 772 6.86 -24.58 60.10
N SER A 773 6.15 -24.67 61.22
CA SER A 773 5.89 -23.57 62.15
C SER A 773 6.62 -23.76 63.49
N SER A 774 7.50 -24.76 63.59
CA SER A 774 8.31 -25.02 64.78
C SER A 774 9.79 -25.13 64.40
N PHE A 775 10.61 -24.37 65.12
CA PHE A 775 12.04 -24.18 64.86
C PHE A 775 12.81 -24.25 66.18
N ASN A 776 14.03 -24.76 66.15
CA ASN A 776 14.93 -24.71 67.29
C ASN A 776 15.79 -23.44 67.23
N LEU A 777 16.27 -22.97 68.38
CA LEU A 777 17.22 -21.86 68.43
C LEU A 777 18.51 -22.15 67.63
N GLY A 778 18.80 -21.30 66.63
CA GLY A 778 19.89 -21.48 65.69
C GLY A 778 19.44 -21.96 64.30
N ASP A 779 18.18 -22.37 64.15
CA ASP A 779 17.61 -22.68 62.85
C ASP A 779 17.47 -21.41 61.99
N GLU A 780 17.58 -21.58 60.67
CA GLU A 780 17.20 -20.55 59.70
C GLU A 780 15.70 -20.68 59.42
N VAL A 781 14.95 -19.63 59.74
CA VAL A 781 13.53 -19.52 59.46
C VAL A 781 13.36 -18.92 58.07
N ILE A 782 12.82 -19.69 57.14
CA ILE A 782 12.51 -19.22 55.79
C ILE A 782 11.03 -18.82 55.76
N ILE A 783 10.74 -17.63 55.27
CA ILE A 783 9.39 -17.07 55.13
C ILE A 783 9.14 -16.82 53.64
N ARG A 784 8.06 -17.37 53.10
CA ARG A 784 7.62 -17.14 51.72
C ARG A 784 6.32 -16.37 51.70
N ALA A 785 6.22 -15.37 50.83
CA ALA A 785 5.01 -14.59 50.61
C ALA A 785 4.69 -14.51 49.11
N TYR A 786 3.40 -14.56 48.76
CA TYR A 786 2.93 -14.71 47.38
C TYR A 786 2.02 -13.54 46.98
N ALA A 787 2.50 -12.70 46.06
CA ALA A 787 1.75 -11.60 45.47
C ALA A 787 0.80 -12.10 44.37
N ILE A 788 -0.46 -11.68 44.42
CA ILE A 788 -1.46 -11.93 43.37
C ILE A 788 -2.19 -10.64 42.98
N ASP A 789 -2.72 -10.64 41.76
CA ASP A 789 -3.74 -9.69 41.32
C ASP A 789 -5.09 -10.11 41.93
N THR A 790 -5.76 -9.17 42.59
CA THR A 790 -7.05 -9.40 43.25
C THR A 790 -8.19 -9.71 42.28
N SER A 791 -8.13 -9.22 41.03
CA SER A 791 -9.20 -9.41 40.04
C SER A 791 -9.08 -10.76 39.33
N THR A 792 -7.86 -11.20 39.04
CA THR A 792 -7.57 -12.40 38.25
C THR A 792 -7.10 -13.59 39.08
N GLY A 793 -6.63 -13.36 40.31
CA GLY A 793 -6.00 -14.36 41.17
C GLY A 793 -4.61 -14.81 40.69
N GLN A 794 -4.06 -14.18 39.64
CA GLN A 794 -2.79 -14.58 39.02
C GLN A 794 -1.59 -14.00 39.78
N PRO A 795 -0.42 -14.68 39.79
CA PRO A 795 0.77 -14.19 40.48
C PRO A 795 1.35 -12.89 39.89
N VAL A 796 1.89 -12.02 40.74
CA VAL A 796 2.51 -10.74 40.33
C VAL A 796 4.03 -10.77 40.50
N ALA A 797 4.73 -10.86 39.36
CA ALA A 797 6.19 -10.77 39.31
C ALA A 797 6.69 -9.35 39.58
N GLY A 798 7.97 -9.20 39.92
CA GLY A 798 8.57 -7.88 40.17
C GLY A 798 8.22 -7.27 41.52
N THR A 799 7.43 -7.96 42.36
CA THR A 799 6.92 -7.43 43.62
C THR A 799 8.00 -7.42 44.70
N THR A 800 8.16 -6.29 45.37
CA THR A 800 8.98 -6.17 46.60
C THR A 800 8.07 -6.14 47.81
N MET A 801 8.42 -6.86 48.88
CA MET A 801 7.64 -6.93 50.12
C MET A 801 8.50 -6.69 51.37
N THR A 802 7.93 -6.04 52.38
CA THR A 802 8.53 -5.92 53.72
C THR A 802 7.77 -6.83 54.68
N ILE A 803 8.47 -7.81 55.25
CA ILE A 803 7.94 -8.79 56.22
C ILE A 803 8.44 -8.40 57.61
N GLU A 804 7.53 -8.00 58.49
CA GLU A 804 7.79 -7.79 59.91
C GLU A 804 7.61 -9.10 60.68
N ILE A 805 8.63 -9.50 61.43
CA ILE A 805 8.58 -10.60 62.38
C ILE A 805 8.45 -9.97 63.77
N SER A 806 7.35 -10.26 64.47
CA SER A 806 7.04 -9.70 65.80
C SER A 806 6.75 -10.81 66.82
N GLY A 807 7.15 -10.60 68.07
CA GLY A 807 6.99 -11.58 69.14
C GLY A 807 7.80 -11.16 70.38
N PRO A 808 8.55 -12.09 71.01
CA PRO A 808 9.52 -11.76 72.04
C PRO A 808 10.57 -10.72 71.62
N GLU A 809 10.89 -10.65 70.32
CA GLU A 809 11.66 -9.58 69.67
C GLU A 809 11.02 -9.21 68.32
N THR A 810 11.36 -8.04 67.78
CA THR A 810 10.80 -7.52 66.52
C THR A 810 11.90 -7.16 65.53
N LEU A 811 11.74 -7.54 64.26
CA LEU A 811 12.59 -7.14 63.14
C LEU A 811 11.79 -7.09 61.83
N ALA A 812 12.29 -6.40 60.81
CA ALA A 812 11.68 -6.35 59.48
C ALA A 812 12.69 -6.72 58.38
N LEU A 813 12.24 -7.47 57.38
CA LEU A 813 13.03 -7.91 56.24
C LEU A 813 12.33 -7.45 54.94
N THR A 814 13.02 -6.65 54.13
CA THR A 814 12.55 -6.29 52.78
C THR A 814 13.17 -7.22 51.75
N VAL A 815 12.33 -7.88 50.95
CA VAL A 815 12.72 -8.92 49.99
C VAL A 815 12.02 -8.74 48.64
N GLY A 816 12.62 -9.27 47.59
CA GLY A 816 12.17 -9.13 46.21
C GLY A 816 13.30 -8.70 45.27
N PRO A 817 13.01 -8.47 43.99
CA PRO A 817 11.68 -8.64 43.36
C PRO A 817 11.26 -10.11 43.25
N SER A 818 9.94 -10.37 43.26
CA SER A 818 9.37 -11.72 43.04
C SER A 818 9.61 -12.24 41.62
N GLY A 819 9.67 -13.57 41.47
CA GLY A 819 9.71 -14.25 40.18
C GLY A 819 8.33 -14.33 39.51
N THR A 820 8.23 -15.06 38.39
CA THR A 820 6.97 -15.25 37.64
C THR A 820 5.87 -15.97 38.42
N ASP A 821 6.23 -16.62 39.52
CA ASP A 821 5.31 -17.26 40.48
C ASP A 821 4.81 -16.31 41.57
N GLY A 822 5.17 -15.02 41.51
CA GLY A 822 4.77 -13.99 42.47
C GLY A 822 5.36 -14.16 43.87
N MET A 823 6.32 -15.06 44.05
CA MET A 823 6.85 -15.44 45.35
C MET A 823 8.11 -14.63 45.71
N VAL A 824 8.21 -14.20 46.96
CA VAL A 824 9.45 -13.71 47.58
C VAL A 824 9.83 -14.60 48.77
N GLU A 825 11.13 -14.79 48.97
CA GLU A 825 11.68 -15.59 50.08
C GLU A 825 12.55 -14.70 50.98
N ALA A 826 12.23 -14.67 52.28
CA ALA A 826 13.03 -14.04 53.32
C ALA A 826 13.63 -15.09 54.25
N ALA A 827 14.91 -14.93 54.60
CA ALA A 827 15.61 -15.83 55.51
C ALA A 827 16.01 -15.10 56.79
N TRP A 828 15.54 -15.58 57.93
CA TRP A 828 15.95 -15.11 59.24
C TRP A 828 16.80 -16.17 59.96
N LYS A 829 18.11 -15.88 60.11
CA LYS A 829 19.04 -16.72 60.88
C LYS A 829 18.92 -16.42 62.36
N THR A 830 18.35 -17.34 63.12
CA THR A 830 18.26 -17.22 64.58
C THR A 830 19.59 -17.61 65.24
N GLN A 831 19.80 -17.18 66.49
CA GLN A 831 21.03 -17.46 67.23
C GLN A 831 20.80 -18.47 68.36
N SER A 832 21.60 -19.54 68.43
CA SER A 832 21.58 -20.46 69.57
C SER A 832 22.15 -19.81 70.84
N PRO A 833 21.63 -20.14 72.04
CA PRO A 833 22.25 -19.75 73.30
C PRO A 833 23.66 -20.32 73.42
N ASN A 834 24.54 -19.63 74.15
CA ASN A 834 25.87 -20.16 74.44
C ASN A 834 25.79 -21.39 75.39
N ARG A 835 26.91 -22.09 75.59
CA ARG A 835 26.99 -23.29 76.45
C ARG A 835 26.53 -23.10 77.91
N LYS A 836 26.31 -21.86 78.36
CA LYS A 836 25.81 -21.50 79.70
C LYS A 836 24.33 -21.08 79.70
N GLY A 837 23.65 -21.15 78.55
CA GLY A 837 22.25 -20.74 78.38
C GLY A 837 22.04 -19.23 78.26
N ASN A 838 23.11 -18.44 78.06
CA ASN A 838 23.02 -16.99 77.96
C ASN A 838 23.13 -16.52 76.50
N GLY A 839 22.33 -15.50 76.13
CA GLY A 839 22.27 -14.95 74.76
C GLY A 839 21.47 -15.83 73.79
N GLY A 840 21.42 -15.44 72.52
CA GLY A 840 20.62 -16.09 71.49
C GLY A 840 19.29 -15.37 71.21
N THR A 841 18.60 -15.80 70.14
CA THR A 841 17.25 -15.36 69.81
C THR A 841 16.30 -15.77 70.93
N THR A 842 15.36 -14.90 71.32
CA THR A 842 14.48 -15.19 72.46
C THR A 842 13.46 -16.29 72.10
N PRO A 843 13.33 -17.39 72.87
CA PRO A 843 12.33 -18.43 72.59
C PRO A 843 10.91 -17.88 72.75
N GLY A 844 9.98 -18.40 71.97
CA GLY A 844 8.57 -18.02 72.05
C GLY A 844 7.87 -18.05 70.69
N THR A 845 6.66 -17.53 70.69
CA THR A 845 5.81 -17.46 69.49
C THR A 845 6.03 -16.13 68.77
N TYR A 846 6.33 -16.23 67.48
CA TYR A 846 6.53 -15.10 66.56
C TYR A 846 5.46 -15.10 65.47
N THR A 847 5.15 -13.92 64.96
CA THR A 847 4.24 -13.69 63.84
C THR A 847 5.02 -12.98 62.74
N ALA A 848 5.05 -13.56 61.54
CA ALA A 848 5.58 -12.93 60.33
C ALA A 848 4.42 -12.32 59.54
N THR A 849 4.45 -11.01 59.33
CA THR A 849 3.39 -10.23 58.70
C THR A 849 3.96 -9.42 57.54
N VAL A 850 3.36 -9.51 56.35
CA VAL A 850 3.69 -8.56 55.27
C VAL A 850 3.05 -7.21 55.61
N ILE A 851 3.89 -6.20 55.82
CA ILE A 851 3.46 -4.85 56.23
C ILE A 851 3.57 -3.82 55.10
N GLN A 852 4.26 -4.16 54.01
CA GLN A 852 4.33 -3.36 52.77
C GLN A 852 4.53 -4.29 51.57
N ALA A 853 3.87 -3.98 50.45
CA ALA A 853 4.12 -4.59 49.15
C ALA A 853 4.06 -3.53 48.03
N SER A 854 4.92 -3.66 47.02
CA SER A 854 5.00 -2.72 45.90
C SER A 854 5.36 -3.43 44.60
N SER A 855 4.63 -3.13 43.53
CA SER A 855 4.91 -3.57 42.16
C SER A 855 4.49 -2.47 41.17
N ALA A 856 5.21 -2.34 40.07
CA ALA A 856 4.93 -1.30 39.08
C ALA A 856 3.54 -1.51 38.45
N GLY A 857 2.71 -0.46 38.42
CA GLY A 857 1.35 -0.52 37.87
C GLY A 857 0.28 -1.06 38.83
N TYR A 858 0.63 -1.43 40.06
CA TYR A 858 -0.30 -1.96 41.06
C TYR A 858 -0.46 -1.06 42.28
N THR A 859 -1.64 -1.08 42.88
CA THR A 859 -1.88 -0.55 44.23
C THR A 859 -2.07 -1.70 45.22
N TRP A 860 -1.23 -1.80 46.24
CA TRP A 860 -1.42 -2.82 47.29
C TRP A 860 -2.71 -2.55 48.08
N ASP A 861 -3.49 -3.59 48.34
CA ASP A 861 -4.75 -3.54 49.10
C ASP A 861 -4.56 -3.14 50.58
N GLY A 862 -3.32 -3.13 51.07
CA GLY A 862 -2.98 -2.78 52.45
C GLY A 862 -3.36 -3.86 53.47
N VAL A 863 -3.73 -5.06 53.02
CA VAL A 863 -4.14 -6.16 53.90
C VAL A 863 -2.90 -6.89 54.42
N ASN A 864 -2.68 -6.75 55.73
CA ASN A 864 -1.61 -7.43 56.44
C ASN A 864 -1.87 -8.95 56.50
N THR A 865 -1.22 -9.70 55.61
CA THR A 865 -1.26 -11.17 55.63
C THR A 865 -0.13 -11.71 56.49
N GLN A 866 -0.43 -12.69 57.34
CA GLN A 866 0.48 -13.14 58.38
C GLN A 866 0.46 -14.65 58.62
N THR A 867 1.54 -15.16 59.21
CA THR A 867 1.65 -16.54 59.71
C THR A 867 2.37 -16.55 61.05
N THR A 868 2.09 -17.55 61.90
CA THR A 868 2.67 -17.70 63.23
C THR A 868 3.58 -18.93 63.30
N PHE A 869 4.72 -18.79 63.97
CA PHE A 869 5.66 -19.87 64.22
C PHE A 869 6.27 -19.78 65.63
N THR A 870 6.85 -20.87 66.12
CA THR A 870 7.44 -20.98 67.46
C THR A 870 8.91 -21.32 67.37
N LEU A 871 9.73 -20.61 68.15
CA LEU A 871 11.13 -20.89 68.40
C LEU A 871 11.28 -21.51 69.80
N GLN A 872 11.87 -22.70 69.89
CA GLN A 872 12.05 -23.47 71.13
C GLN A 872 13.50 -23.84 71.43
#